data_AF-A0A1Y4S3E4-F1
#
_entry.id   AF-A0A1Y4S3E4-F1
#
_cell.length_a   1.000
_cell.length_b   1.000
_cell.length_c   1.000
_cell.angle_alpha   90.00
_cell.angle_beta   90.00
_cell.angle_gamma   90.00
#
_symmetry.space_group_name_H-M   'P 1'
#
loop_
_entity.id
_entity.type
_entity.pdbx_description
1 polymer ?
#
loop_
_entity_poly.entity_id
_entity_poly.type
_entity_poly.pdbx_seq_one_letter_code
_entity_poly.pdbx_strand_id
1 'polypeptide(L)'
;MGMSTTKRCTLENGVCRVLDGVSRITVDCFEDCKGGMVKLCLPKSVKVITGKAFEDCNRLTEFEVAEGNTKFRVENGCLMGKDGTLVRAPMERPVEIPAGTTKIGDYAFFRTKLTAVRLPASVTEIGTYAFAYSALAQVDPLPEGLTVIKDFAFRWCSLKEVTVPESVRQIGEGVFGQNYGLRLDLRCRACSCGWLVSYPDKKREQIRILLPRHISISGELTKDMRPAVIAGFAELYVRGELEGDRSNDLRYIRNKRKELYPLALEDGNVLRLMEAEQIIPARDIDELIRTAAERGQQDVAAELEIYKNEVLGGSAQVEQERRKAERLAKRPALGKMPEEERMQVLQTFVRRRRTGEAIPEEEAQACLSYLRRNRRKLACAGPEYPELFHFLLQEEMLTKEEFPEVLEAVQQAGDTELVAAALDYQNRRFAAGAPDAALGGMDLLSDSVLTVKEAKLSWQYEKTEGGELRILGYKGRKTAVEVPQVIGKDRVTRIGDYAFSPNAKRLTEDQRTVRAQISSILIPEGVVEVGAHAFDQCRKLREVVLPATLEKLGPGAENFWSGQGESKDPFHLCPSLENLVVADGNRSYRMEGPLFLARTEGGEELLTHIGPVTGHVVIPEGSTDLPEACFSGCSGITGLTLPGTLREIGEKAFSDCTALTEVVIPGSVERILSNAFENCTALERVTLEEGVRSLYFGVFRGCASLTSIALPASIQSFRQFDFNEYLQAWSISPDHPTLSIEGPLLLDKDRRVVYECLYSASGALTVPETVQEISYRAFESCGRLSQVTLPDSVKKLGDGLFTDCSQLTRVVLPKKVNAIGEHFFSRCVSLREVILPERAISIGKRVFFACQSLEHLTLPEGPKKIPEDAFRACKSLRELTLPESVRTIDWGAFQSCEALTDLTIPAGVTRIEDGAFDDCPNLTIHAPAGSYAETYAKENNIRFEAE
;
A
#
# COMPACT_ATOMS: atom_id res chain seq x y z
N MET A 1 -12.46 -42.85 18.36
CA MET A 1 -11.02 -42.52 18.26
C MET A 1 -10.61 -42.61 16.81
N GLY A 2 -10.67 -41.49 16.08
CA GLY A 2 -10.17 -41.38 14.71
C GLY A 2 -8.94 -40.48 14.72
N MET A 3 -7.76 -41.02 14.39
CA MET A 3 -6.50 -40.29 14.34
C MET A 3 -6.43 -39.48 13.04
N SER A 4 -6.37 -38.16 13.16
CA SER A 4 -5.98 -37.24 12.08
C SER A 4 -4.48 -37.42 11.75
N THR A 5 -4.15 -37.56 10.48
CA THR A 5 -2.81 -37.87 9.96
C THR A 5 -1.95 -36.63 9.63
N THR A 6 -1.90 -35.60 10.48
CA THR A 6 -0.92 -34.51 10.32
C THR A 6 -0.52 -33.80 11.64
N LYS A 7 -0.49 -34.49 12.79
CA LYS A 7 0.18 -33.90 13.98
C LYS A 7 1.67 -33.77 13.70
N ARG A 8 2.19 -32.54 13.55
CA ARG A 8 3.62 -32.23 13.34
C ARG A 8 4.39 -32.01 14.64
N CYS A 9 3.66 -31.79 15.73
CA CYS A 9 4.20 -31.71 17.08
C CYS A 9 3.19 -32.24 18.11
N THR A 10 3.63 -32.40 19.34
CA THR A 10 2.81 -32.78 20.50
C THR A 10 3.00 -31.73 21.58
N LEU A 11 1.93 -31.35 22.29
CA LEU A 11 2.00 -30.43 23.42
C LEU A 11 1.49 -31.11 24.69
N GLU A 12 2.37 -31.26 25.68
CA GLU A 12 2.04 -31.83 26.98
C GLU A 12 2.62 -30.95 28.08
N ASN A 13 1.78 -30.49 29.02
CA ASN A 13 2.18 -29.63 30.15
C ASN A 13 3.03 -28.41 29.75
N GLY A 14 2.73 -27.81 28.59
CA GLY A 14 3.47 -26.66 28.05
C GLY A 14 4.76 -27.00 27.30
N VAL A 15 5.13 -28.29 27.18
CA VAL A 15 6.28 -28.74 26.39
C VAL A 15 5.79 -29.19 25.01
N CYS A 16 6.18 -28.44 23.98
CA CYS A 16 5.93 -28.76 22.59
C CYS A 16 7.10 -29.57 22.02
N ARG A 17 6.87 -30.81 21.62
CA ARG A 17 7.86 -31.67 20.95
C ARG A 17 7.52 -31.81 19.49
N VAL A 18 8.39 -31.31 18.62
CA VAL A 18 8.26 -31.51 17.16
C VAL A 18 8.60 -32.96 16.83
N LEU A 19 7.78 -33.61 16.00
CA LEU A 19 7.93 -35.03 15.69
C LEU A 19 9.14 -35.28 14.77
N ASP A 20 9.79 -36.44 14.96
CA ASP A 20 10.86 -36.90 14.06
C ASP A 20 10.33 -37.06 12.63
N GLY A 21 11.10 -36.58 11.65
CA GLY A 21 10.72 -36.55 10.24
C GLY A 21 10.21 -35.19 9.76
N VAL A 22 9.81 -34.30 10.66
CA VAL A 22 9.49 -32.91 10.32
C VAL A 22 10.77 -32.19 9.92
N SER A 23 10.85 -31.77 8.66
CA SER A 23 12.02 -31.11 8.09
C SER A 23 11.91 -29.59 8.03
N ARG A 24 10.69 -29.05 8.09
CA ARG A 24 10.39 -27.62 8.02
C ARG A 24 9.34 -27.22 9.06
N ILE A 25 9.57 -26.10 9.74
CA ILE A 25 8.63 -25.50 10.69
C ILE A 25 8.11 -24.19 10.10
N THR A 26 6.82 -24.16 9.79
CA THR A 26 6.06 -23.00 9.31
C THR A 26 5.08 -22.52 10.39
N VAL A 27 4.31 -21.46 10.09
CA VAL A 27 3.27 -20.89 10.98
C VAL A 27 2.27 -21.93 11.47
N ASP A 28 1.99 -22.96 10.68
CA ASP A 28 0.95 -23.96 10.95
C ASP A 28 1.48 -25.13 11.79
N CYS A 29 2.80 -25.31 11.87
CA CYS A 29 3.41 -26.41 12.62
C CYS A 29 3.12 -26.36 14.12
N PHE A 30 2.67 -25.21 14.66
CA PHE A 30 2.31 -25.03 16.05
C PHE A 30 0.84 -24.63 16.26
N GLU A 31 -0.03 -24.76 15.26
CA GLU A 31 -1.41 -24.27 15.33
C GLU A 31 -2.17 -24.74 16.58
N ASP A 32 -2.01 -26.02 16.95
CA ASP A 32 -2.60 -26.63 18.16
C ASP A 32 -1.88 -26.23 19.48
N CYS A 33 -0.74 -25.55 19.40
CA CYS A 33 0.19 -25.35 20.51
C CYS A 33 0.41 -23.88 20.89
N LYS A 34 -0.02 -22.93 20.04
CA LYS A 34 0.30 -21.49 20.08
C LYS A 34 0.04 -20.82 21.44
N GLY A 35 -1.08 -21.13 22.11
CA GLY A 35 -1.45 -20.51 23.41
C GLY A 35 -0.92 -21.21 24.68
N GLY A 36 -0.39 -22.42 24.56
CA GLY A 36 0.03 -23.26 25.69
C GLY A 36 1.52 -23.56 25.75
N MET A 37 2.26 -23.33 24.67
CA MET A 37 3.67 -23.69 24.56
C MET A 37 4.58 -22.77 25.39
N VAL A 38 5.27 -23.38 26.35
CA VAL A 38 6.29 -22.77 27.22
C VAL A 38 7.69 -23.23 26.82
N LYS A 39 7.85 -24.49 26.41
CA LYS A 39 9.11 -25.07 25.96
C LYS A 39 8.97 -25.68 24.57
N LEU A 40 9.97 -25.49 23.70
CA LEU A 40 10.04 -26.09 22.37
C LEU A 40 11.21 -27.08 22.28
N CYS A 41 10.93 -28.33 21.88
CA CYS A 41 11.92 -29.36 21.62
C CYS A 41 12.00 -29.67 20.11
N LEU A 42 13.17 -29.46 19.50
CA LEU A 42 13.43 -29.70 18.07
C LEU A 42 14.18 -31.02 17.83
N PRO A 43 13.71 -31.89 16.92
CA PRO A 43 14.40 -33.12 16.55
C PRO A 43 15.56 -32.85 15.56
N LYS A 44 16.32 -33.90 15.26
CA LYS A 44 17.45 -33.86 14.29
C LYS A 44 17.01 -33.51 12.87
N SER A 45 15.75 -33.82 12.51
CA SER A 45 15.24 -33.70 11.14
C SER A 45 14.96 -32.27 10.68
N VAL A 46 14.75 -31.32 11.62
CA VAL A 46 14.37 -29.94 11.30
C VAL A 46 15.54 -29.20 10.66
N LYS A 47 15.33 -28.76 9.41
CA LYS A 47 16.31 -28.05 8.58
C LYS A 47 15.97 -26.57 8.38
N VAL A 48 14.69 -26.21 8.44
CA VAL A 48 14.20 -24.86 8.16
C VAL A 48 13.16 -24.45 9.19
N ILE A 49 13.25 -23.21 9.68
CA ILE A 49 12.25 -22.57 10.53
C ILE A 49 11.97 -21.21 9.90
N THR A 50 10.71 -20.92 9.57
CA THR A 50 10.31 -19.62 9.00
C THR A 50 10.20 -18.56 10.08
N GLY A 51 10.47 -17.29 9.77
CA GLY A 51 10.40 -16.17 10.73
C GLY A 51 9.05 -16.09 11.48
N LYS A 52 7.92 -16.15 10.75
CA LYS A 52 6.58 -16.10 11.35
C LYS A 52 6.18 -17.36 12.17
N ALA A 53 7.00 -18.42 12.20
CA ALA A 53 6.63 -19.66 12.89
C ALA A 53 6.26 -19.44 14.38
N PHE A 54 6.79 -18.39 15.01
CA PHE A 54 6.60 -18.11 16.42
C PHE A 54 5.73 -16.88 16.73
N GLU A 55 5.01 -16.33 15.74
CA GLU A 55 4.27 -15.06 15.85
C GLU A 55 3.33 -15.00 17.06
N ASP A 56 2.61 -16.10 17.34
CA ASP A 56 1.65 -16.22 18.45
C ASP A 56 2.17 -17.01 19.66
N CYS A 57 3.46 -17.38 19.68
CA CYS A 57 4.06 -18.18 20.75
C CYS A 57 4.49 -17.32 21.94
N ASN A 58 3.54 -16.58 22.53
CA ASN A 58 3.78 -15.51 23.52
C ASN A 58 4.19 -16.01 24.91
N ARG A 59 4.14 -17.33 25.15
CA ARG A 59 4.54 -17.98 26.41
C ARG A 59 5.84 -18.78 26.31
N LEU A 60 6.46 -18.82 25.13
CA LEU A 60 7.65 -19.63 24.84
C LEU A 60 8.90 -19.05 25.54
N THR A 61 9.40 -19.74 26.55
CA THR A 61 10.54 -19.29 27.38
C THR A 61 11.73 -20.24 27.33
N GLU A 62 11.57 -21.46 26.81
CA GLU A 62 12.62 -22.48 26.79
C GLU A 62 12.73 -23.18 25.43
N PHE A 63 13.96 -23.53 25.06
CA PHE A 63 14.27 -24.26 23.84
C PHE A 63 15.16 -25.46 24.15
N GLU A 64 14.97 -26.54 23.41
CA GLU A 64 15.80 -27.73 23.44
C GLU A 64 15.98 -28.20 22.00
N VAL A 65 17.21 -28.51 21.60
CA VAL A 65 17.52 -29.02 20.27
C VAL A 65 18.25 -30.35 20.43
N ALA A 66 17.74 -31.40 19.79
CA ALA A 66 18.29 -32.74 19.87
C ALA A 66 19.76 -32.77 19.41
N GLU A 67 20.58 -33.52 20.16
CA GLU A 67 21.99 -33.76 19.83
C GLU A 67 22.08 -34.35 18.41
N GLY A 68 22.81 -33.68 17.50
CA GLY A 68 22.91 -34.08 16.09
C GLY A 68 22.05 -33.29 15.10
N ASN A 69 21.22 -32.33 15.54
CA ASN A 69 20.63 -31.36 14.60
C ASN A 69 21.75 -30.55 13.90
N THR A 70 21.72 -30.51 12.57
CA THR A 70 22.79 -29.89 11.75
C THR A 70 22.56 -28.41 11.46
N LYS A 71 21.40 -27.85 11.80
CA LYS A 71 21.00 -26.48 11.45
C LYS A 71 20.77 -25.57 12.65
N PHE A 72 20.31 -26.10 13.78
CA PHE A 72 19.99 -25.32 14.96
C PHE A 72 20.77 -25.79 16.18
N ARG A 73 20.88 -24.90 17.17
CA ARG A 73 21.40 -25.16 18.52
C ARG A 73 20.72 -24.22 19.50
N VAL A 74 20.86 -24.49 20.79
CA VAL A 74 20.50 -23.55 21.85
C VAL A 74 21.79 -22.95 22.40
N GLU A 75 21.85 -21.63 22.51
CA GLU A 75 22.99 -20.91 23.06
C GLU A 75 22.48 -19.70 23.85
N ASN A 76 22.95 -19.51 25.09
CA ASN A 76 22.42 -18.52 26.05
C ASN A 76 20.89 -18.53 26.22
N GLY A 77 20.23 -19.68 26.01
CA GLY A 77 18.78 -19.79 26.06
C GLY A 77 18.04 -19.23 24.83
N CYS A 78 18.77 -18.78 23.80
CA CYS A 78 18.22 -18.45 22.49
C CYS A 78 18.26 -19.66 21.55
N LEU A 79 17.25 -19.78 20.69
CA LEU A 79 17.30 -20.68 19.54
C LEU A 79 18.16 -20.04 18.44
N MET A 80 19.29 -20.67 18.15
CA MET A 80 20.30 -20.17 17.20
C MET A 80 20.42 -21.08 15.98
N GLY A 81 20.50 -20.49 14.80
CA GLY A 81 21.00 -21.14 13.60
C GLY A 81 22.52 -21.35 13.68
N LYS A 82 23.01 -22.50 13.20
CA LYS A 82 24.45 -22.82 13.07
C LYS A 82 25.19 -21.92 12.08
N ASP A 83 24.46 -21.14 11.29
CA ASP A 83 24.94 -20.07 10.42
C ASP A 83 25.19 -18.72 11.15
N GLY A 84 24.86 -18.62 12.44
CA GLY A 84 25.00 -17.40 13.23
C GLY A 84 23.74 -16.55 13.32
N THR A 85 22.60 -17.03 12.79
CA THR A 85 21.32 -16.32 12.88
C THR A 85 20.63 -16.58 14.23
N LEU A 86 20.21 -15.55 14.95
CA LEU A 86 19.31 -15.69 16.10
C LEU A 86 17.88 -15.89 15.59
N VAL A 87 17.32 -17.08 15.80
CA VAL A 87 16.03 -17.48 15.22
C VAL A 87 14.88 -17.08 16.14
N ARG A 88 15.01 -17.29 17.45
CA ARG A 88 13.99 -16.91 18.43
C ARG A 88 14.60 -16.74 19.83
N ALA A 89 14.24 -15.66 20.50
CA ALA A 89 14.55 -15.40 21.89
C ALA A 89 13.39 -15.83 22.83
N PRO A 90 13.64 -16.10 24.11
CA PRO A 90 12.60 -16.44 25.08
C PRO A 90 11.79 -15.20 25.54
N MET A 91 10.52 -15.42 25.92
CA MET A 91 9.54 -14.32 26.11
C MET A 91 9.61 -13.56 27.45
N GLU A 92 10.16 -14.13 28.53
CA GLU A 92 9.95 -13.60 29.89
C GLU A 92 11.20 -13.10 30.62
N ARG A 93 12.39 -13.08 30.00
CA ARG A 93 13.62 -12.59 30.65
C ARG A 93 14.51 -11.84 29.65
N PRO A 94 15.25 -10.80 30.10
CA PRO A 94 16.35 -10.26 29.32
C PRO A 94 17.36 -11.39 29.07
N VAL A 95 17.72 -11.61 27.80
CA VAL A 95 18.73 -12.62 27.42
C VAL A 95 19.89 -11.93 26.73
N GLU A 96 21.10 -12.33 27.15
CA GLU A 96 22.32 -11.91 26.49
C GLU A 96 22.45 -12.60 25.13
N ILE A 97 22.39 -11.80 24.07
CA ILE A 97 22.55 -12.29 22.70
C ILE A 97 23.95 -12.90 22.55
N PRO A 98 24.09 -14.17 22.08
CA PRO A 98 25.40 -14.80 21.93
C PRO A 98 26.37 -13.97 21.08
N ALA A 99 27.61 -13.82 21.52
CA ALA A 99 28.61 -12.95 20.86
C ALA A 99 28.92 -13.35 19.40
N GLY A 100 28.70 -14.62 19.03
CA GLY A 100 28.85 -15.12 17.66
C GLY A 100 27.66 -14.83 16.72
N THR A 101 26.64 -14.09 17.19
CA THR A 101 25.44 -13.79 16.39
C THR A 101 25.77 -12.80 15.27
N THR A 102 25.61 -13.22 14.03
CA THR A 102 25.87 -12.38 12.84
C THR A 102 24.60 -11.77 12.24
N LYS A 103 23.43 -12.37 12.53
CA LYS A 103 22.12 -11.90 12.07
C LYS A 103 21.07 -12.03 13.16
N ILE A 104 20.22 -11.02 13.30
CA ILE A 104 18.95 -11.15 14.04
C ILE A 104 17.89 -11.58 13.04
N GLY A 105 17.31 -12.76 13.22
CA GLY A 105 16.31 -13.31 12.30
C GLY A 105 14.98 -12.55 12.34
N ASP A 106 14.16 -12.77 11.32
CA ASP A 106 12.82 -12.20 11.25
C ASP A 106 11.99 -12.69 12.45
N TYR A 107 11.21 -11.80 13.07
CA TYR A 107 10.38 -12.06 14.25
C TYR A 107 11.12 -12.60 15.51
N ALA A 108 12.45 -12.55 15.53
CA ALA A 108 13.26 -13.16 16.59
C ALA A 108 12.91 -12.69 18.02
N PHE A 109 12.53 -11.43 18.17
CA PHE A 109 12.07 -10.77 19.41
C PHE A 109 10.65 -10.18 19.28
N PHE A 110 9.88 -10.60 18.27
CA PHE A 110 8.51 -10.13 18.05
C PHE A 110 7.63 -10.39 19.28
N ARG A 111 6.92 -9.34 19.73
CA ARG A 111 6.04 -9.34 20.92
C ARG A 111 6.72 -9.78 22.22
N THR A 112 8.04 -9.64 22.33
CA THR A 112 8.75 -9.86 23.59
C THR A 112 8.46 -8.76 24.62
N LYS A 113 8.53 -9.09 25.91
CA LYS A 113 8.49 -8.10 27.01
C LYS A 113 9.83 -7.36 27.21
N LEU A 114 10.70 -7.37 26.20
CA LEU A 114 12.05 -6.81 26.27
C LEU A 114 11.98 -5.29 26.35
N THR A 115 12.62 -4.69 27.34
CA THR A 115 12.66 -3.23 27.53
C THR A 115 13.96 -2.58 27.08
N ALA A 116 15.05 -3.36 27.03
CA ALA A 116 16.36 -2.92 26.53
C ALA A 116 17.10 -4.08 25.85
N VAL A 117 17.93 -3.78 24.85
CA VAL A 117 18.76 -4.79 24.16
C VAL A 117 20.14 -4.24 23.82
N ARG A 118 21.16 -5.10 23.94
CA ARG A 118 22.52 -4.86 23.47
C ARG A 118 22.85 -5.84 22.37
N LEU A 119 23.10 -5.33 21.17
CA LEU A 119 23.47 -6.14 20.01
C LEU A 119 25.00 -6.41 19.99
N PRO A 120 25.44 -7.65 19.74
CA PRO A 120 26.86 -7.94 19.55
C PRO A 120 27.46 -7.19 18.35
N ALA A 121 28.74 -6.83 18.44
CA ALA A 121 29.46 -6.12 17.38
C ALA A 121 29.52 -6.89 16.04
N SER A 122 29.34 -8.22 16.09
CA SER A 122 29.33 -9.15 14.97
C SER A 122 28.03 -9.12 14.15
N VAL A 123 26.97 -8.47 14.63
CA VAL A 123 25.68 -8.40 13.92
C VAL A 123 25.78 -7.49 12.71
N THR A 124 25.53 -8.06 11.53
CA THR A 124 25.55 -7.37 10.23
C THR A 124 24.17 -7.15 9.61
N GLU A 125 23.13 -7.82 10.12
CA GLU A 125 21.77 -7.79 9.57
C GLU A 125 20.70 -7.92 10.69
N ILE A 126 19.65 -7.09 10.62
CA ILE A 126 18.44 -7.18 11.46
C ILE A 126 17.23 -7.48 10.57
N GLY A 127 16.52 -8.57 10.87
CA GLY A 127 15.41 -9.10 10.10
C GLY A 127 14.09 -8.33 10.21
N THR A 128 13.14 -8.70 9.35
CA THR A 128 11.81 -8.08 9.26
C THR A 128 11.03 -8.36 10.54
N TYR A 129 10.37 -7.34 11.11
CA TYR A 129 9.66 -7.42 12.39
C TYR A 129 10.51 -7.96 13.58
N ALA A 130 11.84 -7.95 13.47
CA ALA A 130 12.73 -8.60 14.45
C ALA A 130 12.42 -8.23 15.91
N PHE A 131 12.14 -6.95 16.20
CA PHE A 131 11.80 -6.43 17.52
C PHE A 131 10.39 -5.85 17.60
N ALA A 132 9.56 -6.01 16.57
CA ALA A 132 8.29 -5.29 16.50
C ALA A 132 7.31 -5.68 17.62
N TYR A 133 6.48 -4.72 18.03
CA TYR A 133 5.51 -4.84 19.12
C TYR A 133 6.13 -5.28 20.46
N SER A 134 7.40 -4.97 20.69
CA SER A 134 8.06 -5.18 21.98
C SER A 134 8.02 -3.91 22.84
N ALA A 135 8.19 -4.06 24.15
CA ALA A 135 8.25 -2.93 25.08
C ALA A 135 9.61 -2.19 25.06
N LEU A 136 10.35 -2.30 23.96
CA LEU A 136 11.74 -1.88 23.86
C LEU A 136 11.83 -0.35 23.88
N ALA A 137 12.38 0.19 24.97
CA ALA A 137 12.49 1.62 25.21
C ALA A 137 13.89 2.17 24.96
N GLN A 138 14.90 1.31 25.02
CA GLN A 138 16.31 1.65 24.82
C GLN A 138 17.01 0.58 23.97
N VAL A 139 17.75 1.03 22.96
CA VAL A 139 18.68 0.21 22.19
C VAL A 139 20.05 0.88 22.32
N ASP A 140 21.05 0.13 22.77
CA ASP A 140 22.44 0.61 22.70
C ASP A 140 22.79 0.97 21.25
N PRO A 141 23.76 1.86 20.98
CA PRO A 141 24.13 2.23 19.62
C PRO A 141 24.27 0.98 18.75
N LEU A 142 23.60 0.99 17.59
CA LEU A 142 23.59 -0.17 16.72
C LEU A 142 25.02 -0.49 16.27
N PRO A 143 25.38 -1.78 16.10
CA PRO A 143 26.76 -2.19 15.81
C PRO A 143 27.34 -1.49 14.58
N GLU A 144 28.58 -0.98 14.68
CA GLU A 144 29.26 -0.33 13.55
C GLU A 144 29.49 -1.28 12.35
N GLY A 145 29.33 -2.60 12.51
CA GLY A 145 29.34 -3.58 11.42
C GLY A 145 27.98 -3.80 10.73
N LEU A 146 26.91 -3.16 11.20
CA LEU A 146 25.55 -3.38 10.71
C LEU A 146 25.36 -2.82 9.31
N THR A 147 24.93 -3.66 8.36
CA THR A 147 24.77 -3.27 6.94
C THR A 147 23.33 -3.22 6.47
N VAL A 148 22.43 -4.00 7.10
CA VAL A 148 21.03 -4.15 6.67
C VAL A 148 20.09 -4.12 7.87
N ILE A 149 19.02 -3.32 7.79
CA ILE A 149 17.87 -3.35 8.70
C ILE A 149 16.63 -3.53 7.82
N LYS A 150 15.86 -4.61 8.00
CA LYS A 150 14.69 -4.93 7.18
C LYS A 150 13.38 -4.34 7.71
N ASP A 151 12.30 -4.50 6.95
CA ASP A 151 11.05 -3.78 7.17
C ASP A 151 10.46 -4.01 8.56
N PHE A 152 9.94 -2.94 9.14
CA PHE A 152 9.25 -2.94 10.42
C PHE A 152 10.05 -3.50 11.60
N ALA A 153 11.38 -3.61 11.48
CA ALA A 153 12.24 -4.26 12.45
C ALA A 153 12.05 -3.76 13.90
N PHE A 154 11.77 -2.47 14.10
CA PHE A 154 11.50 -1.84 15.39
C PHE A 154 10.12 -1.15 15.43
N ARG A 155 9.16 -1.63 14.63
CA ARG A 155 7.81 -1.03 14.59
C ARG A 155 7.08 -1.23 15.91
N TRP A 156 6.33 -0.23 16.37
CA TRP A 156 5.54 -0.31 17.60
C TRP A 156 6.38 -0.67 18.83
N CYS A 157 7.60 -0.15 18.89
CA CYS A 157 8.42 -0.17 20.10
C CYS A 157 8.17 1.10 20.92
N SER A 158 8.83 1.22 22.08
CA SER A 158 8.79 2.40 22.95
C SER A 158 10.07 3.24 22.87
N LEU A 159 10.79 3.18 21.75
CA LEU A 159 12.12 3.74 21.59
C LEU A 159 12.10 5.27 21.67
N LYS A 160 13.01 5.83 22.47
CA LYS A 160 13.16 7.28 22.63
C LYS A 160 14.31 7.87 21.83
N GLU A 161 15.38 7.11 21.65
CA GLU A 161 16.56 7.52 20.88
C GLU A 161 17.20 6.32 20.21
N VAL A 162 17.59 6.46 18.94
CA VAL A 162 18.36 5.44 18.20
C VAL A 162 19.41 6.12 17.33
N THR A 163 20.63 5.60 17.36
CA THR A 163 21.71 5.95 16.43
C THR A 163 21.93 4.82 15.43
N VAL A 164 21.83 5.14 14.13
CA VAL A 164 22.09 4.23 13.01
C VAL A 164 23.50 4.51 12.45
N PRO A 165 24.42 3.52 12.46
CA PRO A 165 25.82 3.72 12.11
C PRO A 165 26.05 3.91 10.61
N GLU A 166 27.21 4.48 10.25
CA GLU A 166 27.55 4.81 8.86
C GLU A 166 27.59 3.61 7.91
N SER A 167 27.83 2.42 8.47
CA SER A 167 27.95 1.14 7.75
C SER A 167 26.64 0.65 7.15
N VAL A 168 25.49 1.12 7.62
CA VAL A 168 24.20 0.69 7.09
C VAL A 168 24.06 1.10 5.63
N ARG A 169 23.65 0.14 4.79
CA ARG A 169 23.47 0.28 3.33
C ARG A 169 22.03 0.09 2.90
N GLN A 170 21.24 -0.65 3.68
CA GLN A 170 19.83 -0.91 3.40
C GLN A 170 19.00 -0.73 4.67
N ILE A 171 17.94 0.06 4.56
CA ILE A 171 16.91 0.27 5.59
C ILE A 171 15.56 -0.03 4.94
N GLY A 172 14.81 -0.95 5.54
CA GLY A 172 13.48 -1.36 5.10
C GLY A 172 12.38 -0.35 5.42
N GLU A 173 11.18 -0.66 4.96
CA GLU A 173 9.97 0.14 5.17
C GLU A 173 9.55 0.13 6.64
N GLY A 174 9.17 1.29 7.18
CA GLY A 174 8.55 1.43 8.50
C GLY A 174 9.40 0.90 9.66
N VAL A 175 10.72 0.83 9.50
CA VAL A 175 11.66 0.25 10.48
C VAL A 175 11.42 0.77 11.88
N PHE A 176 11.22 2.07 12.06
CA PHE A 176 10.92 2.71 13.35
C PHE A 176 9.48 3.22 13.43
N GLY A 177 8.59 2.76 12.54
CA GLY A 177 7.19 3.17 12.51
C GLY A 177 6.53 2.99 13.87
N GLN A 178 5.62 3.90 14.22
CA GLN A 178 4.83 3.78 15.44
C GLN A 178 5.64 3.87 16.76
N ASN A 179 6.82 4.52 16.75
CA ASN A 179 7.56 4.93 17.95
C ASN A 179 7.34 6.44 18.21
N TYR A 180 6.47 6.80 19.15
CA TYR A 180 6.12 8.19 19.42
C TYR A 180 7.23 8.94 20.16
N GLY A 181 7.66 10.09 19.62
CA GLY A 181 8.69 10.92 20.24
C GLY A 181 10.14 10.41 20.10
N LEU A 182 10.39 9.50 19.14
CA LEU A 182 11.71 8.96 18.85
C LEU A 182 12.65 10.02 18.24
N ARG A 183 13.80 10.22 18.88
CA ARG A 183 14.96 10.91 18.29
C ARG A 183 15.80 9.94 17.48
N LEU A 184 16.04 10.24 16.21
CA LEU A 184 16.77 9.36 15.30
C LEU A 184 18.03 10.06 14.77
N ASP A 185 19.20 9.54 15.14
CA ASP A 185 20.51 9.95 14.62
C ASP A 185 20.91 8.99 13.48
N LEU A 186 20.91 9.48 12.24
CA LEU A 186 21.24 8.70 11.05
C LEU A 186 22.62 9.09 10.53
N ARG A 187 23.60 8.18 10.65
CA ARG A 187 24.95 8.39 10.12
C ARG A 187 25.18 7.73 8.76
N CYS A 188 24.25 6.90 8.31
CA CYS A 188 24.36 6.12 7.07
C CYS A 188 23.94 6.89 5.80
N ARG A 189 24.40 6.43 4.62
CA ARG A 189 24.04 6.98 3.29
C ARG A 189 22.96 6.19 2.54
N ALA A 190 22.14 5.38 3.24
CA ALA A 190 21.15 4.50 2.60
C ALA A 190 20.02 5.31 1.90
N CYS A 191 19.64 4.93 0.68
CA CYS A 191 18.75 5.68 -0.22
C CYS A 191 17.24 5.54 0.03
N SER A 192 16.79 5.10 1.21
CA SER A 192 15.37 4.79 1.50
C SER A 192 14.87 5.48 2.79
N CYS A 193 15.32 6.69 3.07
CA CYS A 193 14.94 7.43 4.29
C CYS A 193 13.49 7.96 4.29
N GLY A 194 12.78 7.97 3.16
CA GLY A 194 11.38 8.42 3.06
C GLY A 194 10.36 7.57 3.82
N TRP A 195 10.75 6.39 4.32
CA TRP A 195 9.84 5.40 4.93
C TRP A 195 10.29 4.96 6.34
N LEU A 196 11.19 5.70 6.99
CA LEU A 196 11.73 5.36 8.32
C LEU A 196 10.66 5.35 9.43
N VAL A 197 9.60 6.15 9.26
CA VAL A 197 8.47 6.30 10.19
C VAL A 197 7.18 6.33 9.37
N SER A 198 6.21 5.45 9.64
CA SER A 198 4.91 5.40 8.95
C SER A 198 3.76 5.87 9.86
N TYR A 199 2.83 6.70 9.37
CA TYR A 199 1.46 6.93 9.91
C TYR A 199 0.53 7.48 8.80
N PRO A 200 -0.82 7.44 8.93
CA PRO A 200 -1.70 6.29 9.14
C PRO A 200 -2.98 6.33 8.23
N ASP A 201 -3.85 5.33 8.42
CA ASP A 201 -5.30 5.26 8.15
C ASP A 201 -6.05 6.42 7.47
N LYS A 202 -6.88 6.04 6.49
CA LYS A 202 -7.90 6.84 5.81
C LYS A 202 -8.90 7.49 6.79
N LYS A 203 -8.86 8.82 6.95
CA LYS A 203 -10.02 9.75 6.83
C LYS A 203 -9.58 11.22 6.98
N ARG A 204 -10.01 12.03 6.02
CA ARG A 204 -9.83 13.48 5.82
C ARG A 204 -9.83 14.31 7.12
N GLU A 205 -8.70 14.95 7.41
CA GLU A 205 -8.64 16.30 7.99
C GLU A 205 -7.50 17.07 7.32
N GLN A 206 -7.72 18.36 7.10
CA GLN A 206 -6.78 19.25 6.40
C GLN A 206 -5.40 19.20 7.06
N ILE A 207 -4.42 18.69 6.32
CA ILE A 207 -3.01 18.71 6.68
C ILE A 207 -2.56 20.19 6.74
N ARG A 208 -2.66 20.80 7.92
CA ARG A 208 -1.70 21.83 8.31
C ARG A 208 -0.41 21.09 8.62
N ILE A 209 0.59 21.25 7.77
CA ILE A 209 1.96 20.83 8.03
C ILE A 209 2.48 21.71 9.18
N LEU A 210 2.20 21.31 10.42
CA LEU A 210 3.04 21.65 11.56
C LEU A 210 4.11 20.56 11.61
N LEU A 211 5.35 20.91 11.25
CA LEU A 211 6.52 20.10 11.56
C LEU A 211 6.48 19.77 13.06
N PRO A 212 6.33 18.50 13.48
CA PRO A 212 6.33 18.17 14.90
C PRO A 212 7.74 18.38 15.45
N ARG A 213 7.85 19.12 16.55
CA ARG A 213 9.09 19.38 17.31
C ARG A 213 9.76 18.13 17.93
N HIS A 214 9.52 16.92 17.45
CA HIS A 214 9.94 15.69 18.12
C HIS A 214 10.79 14.70 17.30
N ILE A 215 11.20 15.05 16.08
CA ILE A 215 12.33 14.37 15.41
C ILE A 215 13.45 15.39 15.23
N SER A 216 14.49 15.29 16.06
CA SER A 216 15.76 15.98 15.84
C SER A 216 16.67 15.05 15.05
N ILE A 217 16.87 15.33 13.76
CA ILE A 217 17.98 14.77 12.98
C ILE A 217 19.17 15.67 13.24
N SER A 218 20.13 15.21 14.04
CA SER A 218 21.40 15.92 14.25
C SER A 218 22.47 15.35 13.33
N GLY A 219 22.74 16.01 12.21
CA GLY A 219 23.83 15.70 11.27
C GLY A 219 23.82 16.64 10.06
N GLU A 220 24.99 16.99 9.52
CA GLU A 220 25.10 17.81 8.32
C GLU A 220 24.50 17.07 7.11
N LEU A 221 23.40 17.59 6.55
CA LEU A 221 22.84 17.13 5.29
C LEU A 221 23.78 17.53 4.15
N THR A 222 24.55 16.57 3.65
CA THR A 222 25.41 16.78 2.47
C THR A 222 24.59 17.11 1.22
N LYS A 223 25.21 17.81 0.25
CA LYS A 223 24.56 18.32 -0.99
C LYS A 223 23.85 17.23 -1.81
N ASP A 224 24.23 15.97 -1.63
CA ASP A 224 23.70 14.79 -2.34
C ASP A 224 22.45 14.16 -1.68
N MET A 225 22.11 14.53 -0.44
CA MET A 225 20.97 13.96 0.30
C MET A 225 19.64 14.68 0.03
N ARG A 226 19.66 15.88 -0.56
CA ARG A 226 18.46 16.73 -0.76
C ARG A 226 17.43 16.16 -1.75
N PRO A 227 17.81 15.54 -2.89
CA PRO A 227 16.83 15.02 -3.85
C PRO A 227 16.09 13.76 -3.34
N ALA A 228 16.75 12.91 -2.55
CA ALA A 228 16.17 11.66 -2.05
C ALA A 228 15.11 11.88 -0.97
N VAL A 229 15.29 12.91 -0.13
CA VAL A 229 14.28 13.32 0.87
C VAL A 229 13.04 13.88 0.15
N ILE A 230 13.22 14.70 -0.89
CA ILE A 230 12.14 15.30 -1.67
C ILE A 230 11.37 14.24 -2.49
N ALA A 231 12.07 13.26 -3.07
CA ALA A 231 11.45 12.17 -3.82
C ALA A 231 10.57 11.25 -2.93
N GLY A 232 11.01 10.98 -1.69
CA GLY A 232 10.22 10.20 -0.73
C GLY A 232 8.90 10.88 -0.33
N PHE A 233 8.86 12.22 -0.29
CA PHE A 233 7.62 12.97 -0.02
C PHE A 233 6.68 13.06 -1.23
N ALA A 234 7.21 13.02 -2.46
CA ALA A 234 6.40 13.09 -3.68
C ALA A 234 5.67 11.77 -3.98
N GLU A 235 6.23 10.62 -3.58
CA GLU A 235 5.69 9.29 -3.88
C GLU A 235 4.42 8.94 -3.08
N LEU A 236 4.25 9.54 -1.89
CA LEU A 236 3.03 9.41 -1.07
C LEU A 236 1.80 10.07 -1.71
N TYR A 237 1.98 11.02 -2.63
CA TYR A 237 0.88 11.72 -3.32
C TYR A 237 0.40 10.99 -4.58
N VAL A 238 1.24 10.15 -5.19
CA VAL A 238 0.95 9.48 -6.48
C VAL A 238 0.16 8.17 -6.29
N ARG A 239 0.15 7.58 -5.09
CA ARG A 239 -0.54 6.30 -4.80
C ARG A 239 -2.05 6.38 -4.54
N GLY A 240 -2.68 7.56 -4.65
CA GLY A 240 -4.14 7.66 -4.79
C GLY A 240 -4.98 7.19 -3.59
N GLU A 241 -4.50 7.29 -2.35
CA GLU A 241 -5.28 6.90 -1.15
C GLU A 241 -6.18 8.02 -0.58
N LEU A 242 -6.59 8.99 -1.40
CA LEU A 242 -7.59 9.99 -1.02
C LEU A 242 -8.62 10.12 -2.14
N GLU A 243 -9.79 9.48 -1.98
CA GLU A 243 -10.93 9.73 -2.85
C GLU A 243 -11.91 10.78 -2.27
N GLY A 244 -12.33 11.66 -3.19
CA GLY A 244 -13.34 12.72 -3.13
C GLY A 244 -12.75 14.07 -2.72
N ASP A 245 -12.82 15.14 -3.51
CA ASP A 245 -13.84 15.55 -4.48
C ASP A 245 -13.17 16.20 -5.72
N ARG A 246 -13.84 16.15 -6.87
CA ARG A 246 -13.33 16.64 -8.16
C ARG A 246 -13.31 18.17 -8.21
N SER A 247 -12.15 18.78 -8.00
CA SER A 247 -11.81 20.08 -8.61
C SER A 247 -10.29 20.27 -8.72
N ASN A 248 -9.81 20.53 -9.93
CA ASN A 248 -8.44 20.96 -10.22
C ASN A 248 -8.02 22.12 -9.29
N ASP A 249 -6.92 21.96 -8.55
CA ASP A 249 -5.93 23.01 -8.25
C ASP A 249 -4.75 22.41 -7.45
N LEU A 250 -3.60 22.28 -8.11
CA LEU A 250 -2.31 21.91 -7.54
C LEU A 250 -1.45 23.17 -7.39
N ARG A 251 -0.76 23.28 -6.24
CA ARG A 251 0.10 24.39 -5.71
C ARG A 251 -0.71 25.28 -4.79
N TYR A 252 -0.44 25.43 -3.49
CA TYR A 252 -1.19 26.36 -2.63
C TYR A 252 -1.52 25.85 -1.19
N ILE A 253 -0.86 26.30 -0.10
CA ILE A 253 -1.41 26.18 1.28
C ILE A 253 -2.06 27.51 1.70
N ARG A 254 -3.22 27.44 2.37
CA ARG A 254 -4.11 28.55 2.73
C ARG A 254 -4.00 28.91 4.22
N ASN A 255 -3.73 30.18 4.55
CA ASN A 255 -3.77 30.71 5.94
C ASN A 255 -5.20 31.16 6.34
N LYS A 256 -5.47 31.40 7.65
CA LYS A 256 -6.71 32.00 8.23
C LYS A 256 -7.31 33.24 7.49
N ARG A 257 -6.58 33.88 6.55
CA ARG A 257 -7.08 34.97 5.67
C ARG A 257 -7.26 34.61 4.18
N LYS A 258 -7.09 33.34 3.78
CA LYS A 258 -7.30 32.82 2.42
C LYS A 258 -6.28 33.22 1.34
N GLU A 259 -5.00 33.40 1.67
CA GLU A 259 -3.91 33.65 0.71
C GLU A 259 -2.88 32.48 0.65
N LEU A 260 -2.07 32.42 -0.44
CA LEU A 260 -1.39 31.24 -1.01
C LEU A 260 0.14 31.49 -1.22
N TYR A 261 1.06 30.63 -0.71
CA TYR A 261 2.55 30.79 -0.82
C TYR A 261 3.34 29.51 -1.20
N PRO A 262 4.49 29.60 -1.91
CA PRO A 262 5.46 28.50 -2.15
C PRO A 262 6.78 28.58 -1.31
N LEU A 263 7.48 27.44 -1.12
CA LEU A 263 8.73 27.26 -0.35
C LEU A 263 9.99 27.21 -1.23
N ALA A 264 11.08 27.91 -0.85
CA ALA A 264 12.43 27.69 -1.37
C ALA A 264 13.51 27.94 -0.28
N LEU A 265 14.64 27.22 -0.36
CA LEU A 265 15.80 27.29 0.54
C LEU A 265 16.99 27.97 -0.14
N GLU A 266 17.61 28.94 0.53
CA GLU A 266 19.01 29.34 0.27
C GLU A 266 19.79 29.57 1.57
N ASP A 267 21.02 29.08 1.57
CA ASP A 267 22.16 29.27 2.47
C ASP A 267 21.96 29.25 4.00
N GLY A 268 22.21 28.06 4.57
CA GLY A 268 22.84 27.93 5.90
C GLY A 268 21.97 28.25 7.13
N ASN A 269 21.09 27.31 7.49
CA ASN A 269 20.64 27.02 8.86
C ASN A 269 19.76 28.02 9.65
N VAL A 270 19.04 28.97 9.04
CA VAL A 270 17.98 29.75 9.75
C VAL A 270 16.74 30.00 8.88
N LEU A 271 15.54 29.67 9.39
CA LEU A 271 14.25 30.09 8.82
C LEU A 271 13.95 31.56 9.20
N ARG A 272 13.89 32.47 8.23
CA ARG A 272 13.29 33.80 8.38
C ARG A 272 12.39 34.13 7.19
N LEU A 273 11.29 34.82 7.48
CA LEU A 273 10.39 35.43 6.50
C LEU A 273 11.16 36.54 5.74
N MET A 274 11.27 36.44 4.43
CA MET A 274 11.64 37.57 3.56
C MET A 274 10.67 37.70 2.40
N GLU A 275 10.33 38.95 2.10
CA GLU A 275 9.36 39.41 1.12
C GLU A 275 9.81 39.09 -0.30
N ALA A 276 8.82 38.80 -1.17
CA ALA A 276 9.00 38.21 -2.47
C ALA A 276 9.23 39.26 -3.58
N GLU A 277 10.11 38.94 -4.52
CA GLU A 277 10.02 39.44 -5.89
C GLU A 277 9.60 38.29 -6.81
N GLN A 278 8.35 38.31 -7.31
CA GLN A 278 7.95 37.63 -8.54
C GLN A 278 6.90 38.45 -9.31
N ILE A 279 7.00 38.34 -10.63
CA ILE A 279 6.52 39.27 -11.68
C ILE A 279 4.99 39.23 -11.90
N ILE A 280 4.35 40.39 -12.01
CA ILE A 280 2.90 40.54 -12.27
C ILE A 280 2.59 40.55 -13.78
N PRO A 281 1.61 39.78 -14.28
CA PRO A 281 1.18 39.82 -15.68
C PRO A 281 0.63 41.20 -16.09
N ALA A 282 1.05 41.73 -17.25
CA ALA A 282 0.78 43.10 -17.70
C ALA A 282 -0.69 43.53 -17.74
N ARG A 283 -1.61 42.60 -18.01
CA ARG A 283 -3.05 42.91 -18.13
C ARG A 283 -3.71 43.23 -16.79
N ASP A 284 -3.14 42.74 -15.70
CA ASP A 284 -3.73 42.83 -14.36
C ASP A 284 -3.20 44.07 -13.61
N ILE A 285 -2.14 44.71 -14.12
CA ILE A 285 -1.46 45.84 -13.46
C ILE A 285 -2.23 47.16 -13.58
N ASP A 286 -2.84 47.45 -14.72
CA ASP A 286 -3.64 48.66 -14.92
C ASP A 286 -4.91 48.66 -14.06
N GLU A 287 -5.52 47.47 -13.91
CA GLU A 287 -6.68 47.28 -13.06
C GLU A 287 -6.30 47.36 -11.57
N LEU A 288 -5.12 46.88 -11.18
CA LEU A 288 -4.57 47.02 -9.83
C LEU A 288 -4.21 48.47 -9.50
N ILE A 289 -3.57 49.21 -10.41
CA ILE A 289 -3.28 50.65 -10.26
C ILE A 289 -4.58 51.43 -10.03
N ARG A 290 -5.58 51.19 -10.89
CA ARG A 290 -6.89 51.85 -10.78
C ARG A 290 -7.59 51.50 -9.47
N THR A 291 -7.59 50.22 -9.09
CA THR A 291 -8.24 49.75 -7.84
C THR A 291 -7.52 50.29 -6.61
N ALA A 292 -6.20 50.40 -6.63
CA ALA A 292 -5.40 51.00 -5.56
C ALA A 292 -5.65 52.50 -5.43
N ALA A 293 -5.77 53.22 -6.56
CA ALA A 293 -6.11 54.64 -6.59
C ALA A 293 -7.54 54.90 -6.07
N GLU A 294 -8.53 54.08 -6.47
CA GLU A 294 -9.92 54.17 -6.01
C GLU A 294 -10.07 53.84 -4.52
N ARG A 295 -9.16 53.05 -3.94
CA ARG A 295 -9.11 52.70 -2.51
C ARG A 295 -8.24 53.64 -1.67
N GLY A 296 -7.73 54.73 -2.26
CA GLY A 296 -6.93 55.74 -1.56
C GLY A 296 -5.51 55.30 -1.20
N GLN A 297 -5.00 54.23 -1.82
CA GLN A 297 -3.65 53.69 -1.60
C GLN A 297 -2.69 54.25 -2.65
N GLN A 298 -2.39 55.56 -2.57
CA GLN A 298 -1.63 56.27 -3.62
C GLN A 298 -0.19 55.78 -3.77
N ASP A 299 0.44 55.32 -2.70
CA ASP A 299 1.82 54.82 -2.71
C ASP A 299 1.94 53.50 -3.49
N VAL A 300 0.93 52.64 -3.36
CA VAL A 300 0.84 51.34 -4.06
C VAL A 300 0.54 51.54 -5.55
N ALA A 301 -0.32 52.51 -5.89
CA ALA A 301 -0.58 52.85 -7.28
C ALA A 301 0.66 53.44 -7.96
N ALA A 302 1.44 54.28 -7.27
CA ALA A 302 2.67 54.86 -7.79
C ALA A 302 3.77 53.82 -8.05
N GLU A 303 3.97 52.86 -7.14
CA GLU A 303 4.94 51.78 -7.34
C GLU A 303 4.54 50.82 -8.47
N LEU A 304 3.25 50.51 -8.61
CA LEU A 304 2.76 49.69 -9.73
C LEU A 304 2.91 50.42 -11.08
N GLU A 305 2.78 51.74 -11.11
CA GLU A 305 3.01 52.56 -12.31
C GLU A 305 4.50 52.59 -12.69
N ILE A 306 5.41 52.62 -11.71
CA ILE A 306 6.86 52.50 -11.92
C ILE A 306 7.18 51.11 -12.48
N TYR A 307 6.65 50.04 -11.87
CA TYR A 307 6.82 48.67 -12.34
C TYR A 307 6.28 48.46 -13.78
N LYS A 308 5.14 49.07 -14.11
CA LYS A 308 4.57 49.08 -15.47
C LYS A 308 5.48 49.80 -16.48
N ASN A 309 6.06 50.92 -16.10
CA ASN A 309 6.89 51.73 -17.00
C ASN A 309 8.32 51.17 -17.16
N GLU A 310 8.88 50.57 -16.11
CA GLU A 310 10.29 50.12 -16.08
C GLU A 310 10.47 48.63 -16.45
N VAL A 311 9.51 47.76 -16.10
CA VAL A 311 9.62 46.30 -16.32
C VAL A 311 8.87 45.85 -17.58
N LEU A 312 7.70 46.42 -17.86
CA LEU A 312 6.86 46.05 -19.02
C LEU A 312 7.09 46.93 -20.26
N GLY A 313 7.73 48.10 -20.10
CA GLY A 313 8.03 49.04 -21.17
C GLY A 313 9.10 48.56 -22.18
N GLY A 314 9.74 47.43 -21.95
CA GLY A 314 10.87 46.93 -22.72
C GLY A 314 10.63 45.62 -23.48
N SER A 315 9.75 45.57 -24.48
CA SER A 315 10.03 44.78 -25.70
C SER A 315 9.04 45.09 -26.82
N ALA A 316 9.56 45.64 -27.91
CA ALA A 316 8.86 45.77 -29.20
C ALA A 316 8.46 44.40 -29.82
N GLN A 317 8.82 43.29 -29.17
CA GLN A 317 8.57 41.91 -29.58
C GLN A 317 7.17 41.42 -29.18
N VAL A 318 6.62 41.92 -28.07
CA VAL A 318 5.27 41.54 -27.60
C VAL A 318 4.18 42.21 -28.42
N GLU A 319 4.38 43.43 -28.91
CA GLU A 319 3.42 44.10 -29.82
C GLU A 319 3.40 43.43 -31.22
N GLN A 320 4.53 42.84 -31.64
CA GLN A 320 4.62 42.03 -32.85
C GLN A 320 3.90 40.68 -32.68
N GLU A 321 4.04 40.04 -31.52
CA GLU A 321 3.33 38.79 -31.16
C GLU A 321 1.82 39.03 -30.94
N ARG A 322 1.42 40.16 -30.36
CA ARG A 322 0.01 40.56 -30.16
C ARG A 322 -0.70 40.82 -31.49
N ARG A 323 -0.06 41.50 -32.44
CA ARG A 323 -0.60 41.65 -33.82
C ARG A 323 -0.64 40.32 -34.58
N LYS A 324 0.20 39.36 -34.21
CA LYS A 324 0.18 37.97 -34.73
C LYS A 324 -1.00 37.17 -34.13
N ALA A 325 -1.23 37.30 -32.82
CA ALA A 325 -2.31 36.62 -32.10
C ALA A 325 -3.70 37.17 -32.49
N GLU A 326 -3.85 38.48 -32.68
CA GLU A 326 -5.10 39.10 -33.17
C GLU A 326 -5.40 38.75 -34.64
N ARG A 327 -4.37 38.45 -35.46
CA ARG A 327 -4.55 37.86 -36.80
C ARG A 327 -4.91 36.37 -36.74
N LEU A 328 -4.47 35.65 -35.71
CA LEU A 328 -4.75 34.22 -35.52
C LEU A 328 -6.18 33.97 -35.01
N ALA A 329 -6.69 34.84 -34.12
CA ALA A 329 -8.05 34.77 -33.57
C ALA A 329 -9.17 35.08 -34.60
N LYS A 330 -8.82 35.55 -35.79
CA LYS A 330 -9.74 35.79 -36.91
C LYS A 330 -9.77 34.66 -37.95
N ARG A 331 -9.02 33.57 -37.75
CA ARG A 331 -9.01 32.45 -38.72
C ARG A 331 -10.30 31.64 -38.64
N PRO A 332 -10.97 31.35 -39.76
CA PRO A 332 -12.16 30.51 -39.78
C PRO A 332 -11.82 29.09 -39.32
N ALA A 333 -12.78 28.37 -38.70
CA ALA A 333 -12.61 26.96 -38.35
C ALA A 333 -12.09 26.16 -39.57
N LEU A 334 -11.13 25.25 -39.38
CA LEU A 334 -10.42 24.48 -40.44
C LEU A 334 -11.33 23.95 -41.56
N GLY A 335 -12.57 23.56 -41.25
CA GLY A 335 -13.56 23.10 -42.24
C GLY A 335 -14.07 24.15 -43.23
N LYS A 336 -13.92 25.45 -42.94
CA LYS A 336 -14.40 26.60 -43.74
C LYS A 336 -13.27 27.31 -44.51
N MET A 337 -12.02 26.86 -44.39
CA MET A 337 -10.87 27.42 -45.11
C MET A 337 -10.82 26.96 -46.58
N PRO A 338 -10.29 27.75 -47.53
CA PRO A 338 -9.92 27.25 -48.85
C PRO A 338 -9.00 26.02 -48.77
N GLU A 339 -9.08 25.09 -49.72
CA GLU A 339 -8.39 23.78 -49.65
C GLU A 339 -6.86 23.94 -49.57
N GLU A 340 -6.28 24.84 -50.36
CA GLU A 340 -4.83 25.14 -50.33
C GLU A 340 -4.35 25.65 -48.97
N GLU A 341 -5.05 26.63 -48.38
CA GLU A 341 -4.70 27.17 -47.05
C GLU A 341 -4.84 26.10 -45.95
N ARG A 342 -5.84 25.23 -46.09
CA ARG A 342 -6.10 24.16 -45.14
C ARG A 342 -5.00 23.10 -45.16
N MET A 343 -4.56 22.69 -46.34
CA MET A 343 -3.46 21.73 -46.48
C MET A 343 -2.14 22.30 -45.96
N GLN A 344 -1.88 23.59 -46.20
CA GLN A 344 -0.68 24.27 -45.68
C GLN A 344 -0.64 24.28 -44.15
N VAL A 345 -1.79 24.51 -43.48
CA VAL A 345 -1.89 24.45 -42.01
C VAL A 345 -1.64 23.03 -41.50
N LEU A 346 -2.22 22.00 -42.13
CA LEU A 346 -2.05 20.61 -41.73
C LEU A 346 -0.61 20.12 -41.93
N GLN A 347 0.04 20.46 -43.05
CA GLN A 347 1.46 20.15 -43.28
C GLN A 347 2.37 20.86 -42.27
N THR A 348 2.07 22.12 -41.94
CA THR A 348 2.82 22.85 -40.91
C THR A 348 2.67 22.20 -39.54
N PHE A 349 1.47 21.73 -39.18
CA PHE A 349 1.22 20.98 -37.95
C PHE A 349 2.03 19.68 -37.88
N VAL A 350 2.00 18.88 -38.96
CA VAL A 350 2.76 17.62 -39.06
C VAL A 350 4.27 17.88 -38.95
N ARG A 351 4.77 18.91 -39.63
CA ARG A 351 6.18 19.30 -39.57
C ARG A 351 6.61 19.72 -38.16
N ARG A 352 5.81 20.56 -37.48
CA ARG A 352 6.09 21.01 -36.10
C ARG A 352 6.09 19.84 -35.10
N ARG A 353 5.18 18.88 -35.27
CA ARG A 353 5.16 17.64 -34.48
C ARG A 353 6.43 16.81 -34.68
N ARG A 354 6.91 16.70 -35.93
CA ARG A 354 8.15 15.97 -36.26
C ARG A 354 9.40 16.65 -35.70
N THR A 355 9.46 17.97 -35.69
CA THR A 355 10.62 18.74 -35.22
C THR A 355 10.60 19.06 -33.72
N GLY A 356 9.52 18.71 -33.01
CA GLY A 356 9.37 18.99 -31.59
C GLY A 356 9.13 20.47 -31.26
N GLU A 357 8.70 21.28 -32.24
CA GLU A 357 8.31 22.67 -32.00
C GLU A 357 7.04 22.73 -31.14
N ALA A 358 6.98 23.67 -30.19
CA ALA A 358 5.82 23.84 -29.33
C ALA A 358 4.58 24.21 -30.16
N ILE A 359 3.49 23.45 -30.03
CA ILE A 359 2.22 23.68 -30.70
C ILE A 359 1.16 24.03 -29.64
N PRO A 360 0.42 25.15 -29.78
CA PRO A 360 -0.70 25.46 -28.90
C PRO A 360 -1.73 24.33 -28.85
N GLU A 361 -2.20 23.98 -27.66
CA GLU A 361 -3.10 22.83 -27.44
C GLU A 361 -4.39 22.92 -28.29
N GLU A 362 -4.96 24.12 -28.41
CA GLU A 362 -6.15 24.37 -29.24
C GLU A 362 -5.89 24.14 -30.75
N GLU A 363 -4.71 24.50 -31.25
CA GLU A 363 -4.28 24.25 -32.63
C GLU A 363 -4.10 22.74 -32.87
N ALA A 364 -3.45 22.05 -31.92
CA ALA A 364 -3.24 20.61 -31.99
C ALA A 364 -4.55 19.83 -31.98
N GLN A 365 -5.49 20.20 -31.09
CA GLN A 365 -6.80 19.55 -31.00
C GLN A 365 -7.64 19.78 -32.26
N ALA A 366 -7.62 21.01 -32.81
CA ALA A 366 -8.33 21.33 -34.05
C ALA A 366 -7.79 20.53 -35.25
N CYS A 367 -6.47 20.48 -35.42
CA CYS A 367 -5.81 19.71 -36.50
C CYS A 367 -6.08 18.20 -36.37
N LEU A 368 -5.89 17.61 -35.18
CA LEU A 368 -6.14 16.18 -34.96
C LEU A 368 -7.62 15.80 -35.19
N SER A 369 -8.55 16.66 -34.75
CA SER A 369 -9.98 16.43 -34.99
C SER A 369 -10.33 16.46 -36.48
N TYR A 370 -9.69 17.36 -37.26
CA TYR A 370 -9.89 17.46 -38.69
C TYR A 370 -9.28 16.26 -39.43
N LEU A 371 -8.05 15.88 -39.08
CA LEU A 371 -7.36 14.71 -39.64
C LEU A 371 -8.17 13.43 -39.43
N ARG A 372 -8.69 13.17 -38.21
CA ARG A 372 -9.50 11.98 -37.92
C ARG A 372 -10.81 11.91 -38.72
N ARG A 373 -11.46 13.05 -38.96
CA ARG A 373 -12.71 13.12 -39.73
C ARG A 373 -12.50 13.00 -41.24
N ASN A 374 -11.33 13.39 -41.74
CA ASN A 374 -11.02 13.45 -43.17
C ASN A 374 -9.92 12.46 -43.59
N ARG A 375 -9.50 11.57 -42.70
CA ARG A 375 -8.38 10.62 -42.84
C ARG A 375 -8.37 9.86 -44.15
N ARG A 376 -9.54 9.39 -44.61
CA ARG A 376 -9.70 8.64 -45.86
C ARG A 376 -9.35 9.52 -47.07
N LYS A 377 -9.99 10.69 -47.20
CA LYS A 377 -9.73 11.64 -48.30
C LYS A 377 -8.26 12.09 -48.32
N LEU A 378 -7.69 12.38 -47.15
CA LEU A 378 -6.32 12.86 -47.02
C LEU A 378 -5.28 11.77 -47.32
N ALA A 379 -5.55 10.51 -46.95
CA ALA A 379 -4.68 9.41 -47.26
C ALA A 379 -4.70 9.03 -48.75
N CYS A 380 -5.86 9.09 -49.42
CA CYS A 380 -5.95 8.92 -50.87
C CYS A 380 -5.23 10.03 -51.65
N ALA A 381 -5.16 11.26 -51.11
CA ALA A 381 -4.36 12.36 -51.65
C ALA A 381 -2.87 12.28 -51.27
N GLY A 382 -2.40 11.14 -50.74
CA GLY A 382 -1.03 10.93 -50.28
C GLY A 382 0.06 11.29 -51.29
N PRO A 383 -0.09 11.02 -52.61
CA PRO A 383 0.87 11.45 -53.62
C PRO A 383 1.03 12.97 -53.75
N GLU A 384 -0.03 13.73 -53.44
CA GLU A 384 0.02 15.20 -53.43
C GLU A 384 0.59 15.74 -52.10
N TYR A 385 0.45 14.98 -51.01
CA TYR A 385 0.89 15.36 -49.67
C TYR A 385 1.61 14.22 -48.89
N PRO A 386 2.83 13.82 -49.30
CA PRO A 386 3.54 12.67 -48.73
C PRO A 386 3.76 12.73 -47.21
N GLU A 387 4.10 13.91 -46.68
CA GLU A 387 4.36 14.07 -45.24
C GLU A 387 3.09 13.86 -44.39
N LEU A 388 1.94 14.29 -44.90
CA LEU A 388 0.64 14.07 -44.25
C LEU A 388 0.24 12.59 -44.30
N PHE A 389 0.51 11.93 -45.42
CA PHE A 389 0.29 10.50 -45.59
C PHE A 389 1.06 9.69 -44.55
N HIS A 390 2.39 9.89 -44.44
CA HIS A 390 3.21 9.19 -43.44
C HIS A 390 2.75 9.47 -42.01
N PHE A 391 2.34 10.70 -41.70
CA PHE A 391 1.81 11.04 -40.38
C PHE A 391 0.51 10.27 -40.06
N LEU A 392 -0.42 10.17 -41.02
CA LEU A 392 -1.66 9.40 -40.84
C LEU A 392 -1.39 7.91 -40.59
N LEU A 393 -0.36 7.33 -41.24
CA LEU A 393 0.07 5.96 -41.01
C LEU A 393 0.77 5.78 -39.65
N GLN A 394 1.64 6.72 -39.26
CA GLN A 394 2.36 6.69 -37.98
C GLN A 394 1.43 6.81 -36.77
N GLU A 395 0.40 7.66 -36.88
CA GLU A 395 -0.62 7.85 -35.84
C GLU A 395 -1.75 6.82 -35.91
N GLU A 396 -1.59 5.78 -36.74
CA GLU A 396 -2.52 4.67 -36.96
C GLU A 396 -3.97 5.08 -37.22
N MET A 397 -4.18 6.16 -37.99
CA MET A 397 -5.51 6.76 -38.10
C MET A 397 -6.45 6.02 -39.05
N LEU A 398 -5.98 5.14 -39.94
CA LEU A 398 -6.79 4.48 -40.98
C LEU A 398 -7.43 3.17 -40.49
N THR A 399 -8.64 2.85 -40.97
CA THR A 399 -9.30 1.57 -40.66
C THR A 399 -9.10 0.52 -41.77
N LYS A 400 -9.40 -0.75 -41.46
CA LYS A 400 -9.23 -1.89 -42.37
C LYS A 400 -10.09 -1.76 -43.63
N GLU A 401 -11.24 -1.12 -43.51
CA GLU A 401 -12.22 -0.90 -44.57
C GLU A 401 -11.82 0.28 -45.48
N GLU A 402 -11.11 1.26 -44.94
CA GLU A 402 -10.66 2.46 -45.67
C GLU A 402 -9.36 2.21 -46.46
N PHE A 403 -8.55 1.23 -46.01
CA PHE A 403 -7.19 1.01 -46.49
C PHE A 403 -7.04 0.53 -47.96
N PRO A 404 -7.90 -0.36 -48.51
CA PRO A 404 -7.73 -0.84 -49.89
C PRO A 404 -7.77 0.27 -50.95
N GLU A 405 -8.66 1.26 -50.77
CA GLU A 405 -8.78 2.41 -51.68
C GLU A 405 -7.58 3.37 -51.57
N VAL A 406 -7.02 3.51 -50.36
CA VAL A 406 -5.79 4.28 -50.13
C VAL A 406 -4.60 3.63 -50.82
N LEU A 407 -4.47 2.30 -50.72
CA LEU A 407 -3.40 1.55 -51.38
C LEU A 407 -3.51 1.65 -52.91
N GLU A 408 -4.72 1.55 -53.47
CA GLU A 408 -4.96 1.68 -54.89
C GLU A 408 -4.61 3.09 -55.41
N ALA A 409 -5.01 4.15 -54.70
CA ALA A 409 -4.71 5.53 -55.07
C ALA A 409 -3.20 5.81 -55.14
N VAL A 410 -2.45 5.28 -54.17
CA VAL A 410 -0.99 5.45 -54.10
C VAL A 410 -0.27 4.59 -55.16
N GLN A 411 -0.78 3.39 -55.45
CA GLN A 411 -0.25 2.53 -56.53
C GLN A 411 -0.46 3.15 -57.92
N GLN A 412 -1.62 3.76 -58.18
CA GLN A 412 -1.91 4.42 -59.46
C GLN A 412 -1.04 5.65 -59.71
N ALA A 413 -0.60 6.34 -58.65
CA ALA A 413 0.31 7.48 -58.76
C ALA A 413 1.77 7.08 -59.06
N GLY A 414 2.13 5.80 -58.90
CA GLY A 414 3.45 5.26 -59.25
C GLY A 414 4.58 5.65 -58.29
N ASP A 415 4.27 6.15 -57.09
CA ASP A 415 5.26 6.50 -56.07
C ASP A 415 5.66 5.27 -55.26
N THR A 416 6.81 4.67 -55.57
CA THR A 416 7.29 3.43 -54.94
C THR A 416 7.56 3.57 -53.44
N GLU A 417 7.83 4.77 -52.93
CA GLU A 417 8.12 5.02 -51.52
C GLU A 417 6.82 5.05 -50.69
N LEU A 418 5.79 5.72 -51.21
CA LEU A 418 4.47 5.74 -50.59
C LEU A 418 3.78 4.37 -50.64
N VAL A 419 3.93 3.62 -51.74
CA VAL A 419 3.41 2.24 -51.85
C VAL A 419 4.08 1.33 -50.81
N ALA A 420 5.40 1.43 -50.63
CA ALA A 420 6.12 0.65 -49.63
C ALA A 420 5.64 0.98 -48.20
N ALA A 421 5.46 2.27 -47.89
CA ALA A 421 4.97 2.72 -46.59
C ALA A 421 3.53 2.27 -46.30
N ALA A 422 2.66 2.26 -47.32
CA ALA A 422 1.31 1.74 -47.22
C ALA A 422 1.30 0.23 -46.93
N LEU A 423 2.05 -0.56 -47.72
CA LEU A 423 2.12 -2.01 -47.54
C LEU A 423 2.70 -2.41 -46.17
N ASP A 424 3.72 -1.68 -45.69
CA ASP A 424 4.25 -1.87 -44.34
C ASP A 424 3.20 -1.60 -43.25
N TYR A 425 2.41 -0.53 -43.40
CA TYR A 425 1.29 -0.25 -42.50
C TYR A 425 0.20 -1.34 -42.54
N GLN A 426 -0.14 -1.86 -43.72
CA GLN A 426 -1.09 -2.96 -43.89
C GLN A 426 -0.68 -4.20 -43.09
N ASN A 427 0.59 -4.56 -43.21
CA ASN A 427 1.18 -5.73 -42.58
C ASN A 427 1.21 -5.58 -41.05
N ARG A 428 1.52 -4.37 -40.56
CA ARG A 428 1.55 -4.08 -39.11
C ARG A 428 0.17 -4.00 -38.47
N ARG A 429 -0.87 -3.52 -39.18
CA ARG A 429 -2.14 -3.10 -38.56
C ARG A 429 -3.35 -4.00 -38.81
N PHE A 430 -3.44 -4.70 -39.95
CA PHE A 430 -4.68 -5.37 -40.37
C PHE A 430 -4.61 -6.89 -40.49
N ALA A 431 -3.42 -7.49 -40.32
CA ALA A 431 -3.24 -8.93 -40.31
C ALA A 431 -3.58 -9.51 -38.93
N ALA A 432 -4.82 -9.97 -38.77
CA ALA A 432 -5.22 -10.88 -37.70
C ALA A 432 -6.18 -11.94 -38.27
N GLY A 433 -5.74 -13.20 -38.29
CA GLY A 433 -6.57 -14.38 -38.51
C GLY A 433 -6.40 -15.15 -39.83
N ALA A 434 -5.32 -15.93 -39.96
CA ALA A 434 -5.36 -17.28 -40.53
C ALA A 434 -4.15 -18.10 -40.01
N PRO A 435 -4.38 -19.29 -39.42
CA PRO A 435 -3.32 -20.26 -39.12
C PRO A 435 -2.89 -20.98 -40.41
N ASP A 436 -1.64 -21.43 -40.46
CA ASP A 436 -1.13 -22.42 -41.43
C ASP A 436 -1.26 -22.09 -42.93
N ALA A 437 -0.48 -21.14 -43.45
CA ALA A 437 -0.05 -21.15 -44.87
C ALA A 437 1.12 -20.21 -45.23
N ALA A 438 1.87 -19.69 -44.26
CA ALA A 438 3.07 -18.88 -44.54
C ALA A 438 4.27 -19.22 -43.64
N LEU A 439 4.33 -20.44 -43.10
CA LEU A 439 5.58 -21.08 -42.65
C LEU A 439 6.32 -21.70 -43.83
N GLY A 440 6.35 -20.99 -44.96
CA GLY A 440 7.19 -21.27 -46.11
C GLY A 440 8.31 -20.26 -46.15
N GLY A 441 9.29 -20.41 -45.25
CA GLY A 441 10.52 -19.62 -45.28
C GLY A 441 10.55 -18.41 -44.34
N MET A 442 10.03 -18.53 -43.12
CA MET A 442 10.75 -17.92 -42.01
C MET A 442 11.88 -18.88 -41.66
N ASP A 443 13.11 -18.49 -41.99
CA ASP A 443 14.26 -18.97 -41.25
C ASP A 443 13.97 -18.74 -39.76
N LEU A 444 13.57 -19.81 -39.07
CA LEU A 444 14.07 -20.05 -37.73
C LEU A 444 15.59 -19.84 -37.84
N LEU A 445 16.14 -18.92 -37.03
CA LEU A 445 17.52 -18.40 -37.05
C LEU A 445 17.68 -17.04 -37.77
N SER A 446 17.20 -15.96 -37.14
CA SER A 446 18.17 -14.91 -36.87
C SER A 446 18.74 -15.21 -35.49
N ASP A 447 19.85 -15.96 -35.46
CA ASP A 447 20.66 -16.06 -34.25
C ASP A 447 20.94 -14.60 -33.81
N SER A 448 20.31 -14.14 -32.72
CA SER A 448 20.55 -12.81 -32.15
C SER A 448 21.91 -12.83 -31.44
N VAL A 449 22.95 -13.04 -32.24
CA VAL A 449 24.35 -13.13 -31.84
C VAL A 449 24.88 -11.72 -31.72
N LEU A 450 25.16 -11.31 -30.50
CA LEU A 450 25.89 -10.08 -30.24
C LEU A 450 27.35 -10.39 -30.04
N THR A 451 28.24 -9.58 -30.61
CA THR A 451 29.64 -9.62 -30.18
C THR A 451 29.74 -9.16 -28.71
N VAL A 452 30.81 -9.56 -28.01
CA VAL A 452 31.06 -9.12 -26.63
C VAL A 452 31.09 -7.58 -26.52
N LYS A 453 31.56 -6.89 -27.57
CA LYS A 453 31.65 -5.43 -27.63
C LYS A 453 30.26 -4.79 -27.73
N GLU A 454 29.38 -5.30 -28.57
CA GLU A 454 28.01 -4.80 -28.74
C GLU A 454 27.15 -5.11 -27.50
N ALA A 455 27.28 -6.33 -26.95
CA ALA A 455 26.53 -6.72 -25.78
C ALA A 455 26.82 -5.82 -24.57
N LYS A 456 28.07 -5.39 -24.36
CA LYS A 456 28.45 -4.48 -23.27
C LYS A 456 27.75 -3.12 -23.31
N LEU A 457 27.24 -2.70 -24.47
CA LEU A 457 26.51 -1.43 -24.59
C LEU A 457 25.08 -1.52 -24.01
N SER A 458 24.46 -2.70 -24.08
CA SER A 458 23.03 -2.87 -23.78
C SER A 458 22.72 -3.91 -22.72
N TRP A 459 23.69 -4.72 -22.29
CA TRP A 459 23.46 -5.88 -21.42
C TRP A 459 24.47 -5.96 -20.30
N GLN A 460 23.96 -6.28 -19.11
CA GLN A 460 24.73 -6.79 -17.98
C GLN A 460 24.50 -8.28 -17.91
N TYR A 461 25.58 -9.06 -17.84
CA TYR A 461 25.50 -10.51 -17.79
C TYR A 461 26.72 -11.09 -17.06
N GLU A 462 26.56 -12.30 -16.55
CA GLU A 462 27.61 -13.08 -15.93
C GLU A 462 27.68 -14.48 -16.54
N LYS A 463 28.83 -15.14 -16.38
CA LYS A 463 29.02 -16.53 -16.79
C LYS A 463 28.66 -17.44 -15.63
N THR A 464 27.78 -18.39 -15.88
CA THR A 464 27.38 -19.44 -14.94
C THR A 464 28.50 -20.47 -14.77
N GLU A 465 28.42 -21.30 -13.73
CA GLU A 465 29.39 -22.38 -13.48
C GLU A 465 29.50 -23.37 -14.65
N GLY A 466 28.42 -23.56 -15.42
CA GLY A 466 28.38 -24.41 -16.62
C GLY A 466 28.95 -23.77 -17.89
N GLY A 467 29.40 -22.51 -17.84
CA GLY A 467 29.95 -21.79 -18.99
C GLY A 467 28.93 -21.10 -19.89
N GLU A 468 27.65 -21.11 -19.53
CA GLU A 468 26.58 -20.36 -20.20
C GLU A 468 26.38 -18.98 -19.55
N LEU A 469 25.56 -18.11 -20.13
CA LEU A 469 25.35 -16.74 -19.65
C LEU A 469 24.00 -16.56 -18.95
N ARG A 470 24.04 -15.76 -17.88
CA ARG A 470 22.86 -15.21 -17.20
C ARG A 470 22.79 -13.70 -17.44
N ILE A 471 21.67 -13.20 -17.95
CA ILE A 471 21.40 -11.75 -18.03
C ILE A 471 21.06 -11.22 -16.65
N LEU A 472 21.78 -10.21 -16.19
CA LEU A 472 21.54 -9.52 -14.92
C LEU A 472 20.81 -8.18 -15.09
N GLY A 473 20.80 -7.64 -16.31
CA GLY A 473 20.19 -6.33 -16.52
C GLY A 473 20.21 -5.82 -17.95
N TYR A 474 19.12 -5.21 -18.38
CA TYR A 474 19.07 -4.41 -19.60
C TYR A 474 19.55 -2.97 -19.36
N LYS A 475 20.42 -2.47 -20.24
CA LYS A 475 21.01 -1.11 -20.26
C LYS A 475 20.81 -0.41 -21.61
N GLY A 476 20.18 -1.07 -22.58
CA GLY A 476 19.96 -0.52 -23.92
C GLY A 476 18.92 0.58 -23.93
N ARG A 477 18.56 1.07 -25.12
CA ARG A 477 17.59 2.17 -25.34
C ARG A 477 16.32 1.73 -26.05
N LYS A 478 16.20 0.46 -26.44
CA LYS A 478 15.02 -0.04 -27.16
C LYS A 478 13.89 -0.31 -26.18
N THR A 479 12.66 -0.02 -26.61
CA THR A 479 11.43 -0.36 -25.88
C THR A 479 10.91 -1.75 -26.27
N ALA A 480 11.11 -2.17 -27.53
CA ALA A 480 10.98 -3.55 -27.96
C ALA A 480 12.34 -4.25 -27.78
N VAL A 481 12.42 -5.18 -26.83
CA VAL A 481 13.68 -5.79 -26.40
C VAL A 481 13.72 -7.25 -26.83
N GLU A 482 14.71 -7.58 -27.65
CA GLU A 482 15.03 -8.97 -28.00
C GLU A 482 16.25 -9.40 -27.18
N VAL A 483 16.08 -10.43 -26.34
CA VAL A 483 17.18 -10.97 -25.55
C VAL A 483 18.12 -11.73 -26.51
N PRO A 484 19.45 -11.49 -26.46
CA PRO A 484 20.39 -12.16 -27.35
C PRO A 484 20.46 -13.65 -27.02
N GLN A 485 20.47 -14.50 -28.04
CA GLN A 485 20.61 -15.94 -27.86
C GLN A 485 22.06 -16.34 -27.56
N VAL A 486 23.01 -15.59 -28.13
CA VAL A 486 24.45 -15.81 -27.97
C VAL A 486 25.16 -14.47 -27.78
N ILE A 487 26.09 -14.41 -26.84
CA ILE A 487 27.02 -13.28 -26.71
C ILE A 487 28.46 -13.79 -26.90
N GLY A 488 29.10 -13.36 -27.98
CA GLY A 488 30.39 -13.89 -28.42
C GLY A 488 30.27 -15.35 -28.84
N LYS A 489 30.67 -16.27 -27.95
CA LYS A 489 30.57 -17.73 -28.16
C LYS A 489 29.71 -18.44 -27.12
N ASP A 490 29.25 -17.72 -26.11
CA ASP A 490 28.57 -18.29 -24.95
C ASP A 490 27.06 -18.05 -25.12
N ARG A 491 26.25 -19.10 -24.88
CA ARG A 491 24.78 -19.06 -25.01
C ARG A 491 24.14 -18.39 -23.80
N VAL A 492 23.09 -17.62 -24.01
CA VAL A 492 22.25 -17.07 -22.94
C VAL A 492 21.18 -18.10 -22.59
N THR A 493 21.24 -18.62 -21.36
CA THR A 493 20.31 -19.65 -20.90
C THR A 493 19.48 -19.21 -19.69
N ARG A 494 19.82 -18.08 -19.07
CA ARG A 494 19.10 -17.58 -17.88
C ARG A 494 18.90 -16.07 -17.92
N ILE A 495 17.77 -15.62 -17.40
CA ILE A 495 17.47 -14.22 -17.07
C ILE A 495 17.39 -14.15 -15.55
N GLY A 496 18.19 -13.27 -14.95
CA GLY A 496 18.26 -13.09 -13.50
C GLY A 496 17.14 -12.22 -12.94
N ASP A 497 17.09 -12.15 -11.62
CA ASP A 497 16.10 -11.37 -10.90
C ASP A 497 16.20 -9.88 -11.26
N TYR A 498 15.07 -9.19 -11.39
CA TYR A 498 15.01 -7.75 -11.71
C TYR A 498 15.73 -7.32 -13.02
N ALA A 499 15.99 -8.26 -13.95
CA ALA A 499 16.78 -7.98 -15.15
C ALA A 499 16.21 -6.82 -16.00
N PHE A 500 14.90 -6.69 -16.10
CA PHE A 500 14.21 -5.62 -16.85
C PHE A 500 13.49 -4.62 -15.95
N SER A 501 13.33 -4.92 -14.66
CA SER A 501 12.62 -4.05 -13.72
C SER A 501 13.27 -2.65 -13.61
N PRO A 502 12.50 -1.55 -13.72
CA PRO A 502 12.96 -0.20 -13.38
C PRO A 502 13.25 0.00 -11.88
N ASN A 503 12.85 -0.94 -11.02
CA ASN A 503 13.15 -0.93 -9.58
C ASN A 503 14.43 -1.68 -9.21
N ALA A 504 15.14 -2.27 -10.17
CA ALA A 504 16.37 -2.97 -9.88
C ALA A 504 17.35 -2.07 -9.11
N LYS A 505 18.05 -2.65 -8.13
CA LYS A 505 19.02 -1.91 -7.32
C LYS A 505 20.15 -1.37 -8.21
N ARG A 506 20.63 -0.15 -7.93
CA ARG A 506 21.79 0.49 -8.59
C ARG A 506 21.60 0.83 -10.08
N LEU A 507 20.42 1.28 -10.48
CA LEU A 507 20.17 1.87 -11.81
C LEU A 507 20.40 3.38 -11.82
N THR A 508 20.89 3.92 -12.94
CA THR A 508 20.86 5.36 -13.23
C THR A 508 19.44 5.81 -13.58
N GLU A 509 19.15 7.11 -13.48
CA GLU A 509 17.81 7.66 -13.81
C GLU A 509 17.40 7.35 -15.27
N ASP A 510 18.35 7.49 -16.21
CA ASP A 510 18.15 7.11 -17.60
C ASP A 510 17.80 5.63 -17.76
N GLN A 511 18.46 4.74 -17.00
CA GLN A 511 18.19 3.30 -17.06
C GLN A 511 16.82 2.95 -16.48
N ARG A 512 16.40 3.60 -15.39
CA ARG A 512 15.05 3.45 -14.84
C ARG A 512 13.99 3.91 -15.84
N THR A 513 14.21 5.08 -16.44
CA THR A 513 13.31 5.66 -17.43
C THR A 513 13.16 4.75 -18.64
N VAL A 514 14.26 4.25 -19.22
CA VAL A 514 14.18 3.35 -20.37
C VAL A 514 13.49 2.03 -20.02
N ARG A 515 13.83 1.42 -18.89
CA ARG A 515 13.21 0.16 -18.44
C ARG A 515 11.70 0.32 -18.20
N ALA A 516 11.28 1.47 -17.70
CA ALA A 516 9.86 1.80 -17.52
C ALA A 516 9.10 1.99 -18.86
N GLN A 517 9.81 2.24 -19.97
CA GLN A 517 9.25 2.37 -21.32
C GLN A 517 9.29 1.07 -22.13
N ILE A 518 9.84 -0.03 -21.60
CA ILE A 518 9.85 -1.32 -22.31
C ILE A 518 8.41 -1.73 -22.61
N SER A 519 8.12 -1.97 -23.89
CA SER A 519 6.81 -2.27 -24.43
C SER A 519 6.65 -3.74 -24.84
N SER A 520 7.73 -4.40 -25.26
CA SER A 520 7.71 -5.83 -25.56
C SER A 520 9.05 -6.50 -25.27
N ILE A 521 9.02 -7.78 -24.91
CA ILE A 521 10.21 -8.60 -24.65
C ILE A 521 10.10 -9.95 -25.35
N LEU A 522 11.04 -10.25 -26.25
CA LEU A 522 11.21 -11.56 -26.86
C LEU A 522 12.35 -12.32 -26.15
N ILE A 523 12.02 -13.47 -25.56
CA ILE A 523 12.99 -14.35 -24.91
C ILE A 523 13.35 -15.48 -25.89
N PRO A 524 14.63 -15.68 -26.23
CA PRO A 524 15.05 -16.61 -27.28
C PRO A 524 15.03 -18.08 -26.82
N GLU A 525 14.94 -18.98 -27.80
CA GLU A 525 15.10 -20.41 -27.58
C GLU A 525 16.49 -20.74 -27.01
N GLY A 526 16.51 -21.56 -25.97
CA GLY A 526 17.68 -21.89 -25.15
C GLY A 526 17.66 -21.25 -23.76
N VAL A 527 16.80 -20.25 -23.52
CA VAL A 527 16.56 -19.76 -22.15
C VAL A 527 15.70 -20.77 -21.40
N VAL A 528 16.23 -21.28 -20.30
CA VAL A 528 15.61 -22.30 -19.44
C VAL A 528 15.10 -21.73 -18.12
N GLU A 529 15.58 -20.57 -17.70
CA GLU A 529 15.17 -19.92 -16.45
C GLU A 529 14.99 -18.40 -16.59
N VAL A 530 13.91 -17.87 -16.05
CA VAL A 530 13.66 -16.44 -15.81
C VAL A 530 13.48 -16.22 -14.31
N GLY A 531 14.24 -15.29 -13.73
CA GLY A 531 14.28 -15.02 -12.30
C GLY A 531 13.05 -14.29 -11.75
N ALA A 532 13.00 -14.16 -10.42
CA ALA A 532 11.95 -13.45 -9.71
C ALA A 532 11.97 -11.95 -10.06
N HIS A 533 10.79 -11.33 -10.16
CA HIS A 533 10.66 -9.90 -10.49
C HIS A 533 11.38 -9.46 -11.78
N ALA A 534 11.66 -10.40 -12.71
CA ALA A 534 12.44 -10.09 -13.91
C ALA A 534 11.86 -8.88 -14.68
N PHE A 535 10.54 -8.72 -14.67
CA PHE A 535 9.78 -7.65 -15.33
C PHE A 535 9.00 -6.75 -14.36
N ASP A 536 9.30 -6.79 -13.06
CA ASP A 536 8.57 -6.04 -12.03
C ASP A 536 8.45 -4.55 -12.36
N GLN A 537 7.24 -3.98 -12.26
CA GLN A 537 6.91 -2.59 -12.58
C GLN A 537 7.24 -2.14 -14.01
N CYS A 538 7.39 -3.04 -14.97
CA CYS A 538 7.41 -2.68 -16.38
C CYS A 538 6.00 -2.23 -16.84
N ARG A 539 5.57 -1.02 -16.44
CA ARG A 539 4.20 -0.53 -16.61
C ARG A 539 3.73 -0.36 -18.05
N LYS A 540 4.66 -0.26 -19.01
CA LYS A 540 4.38 -0.14 -20.44
C LYS A 540 4.50 -1.47 -21.19
N LEU A 541 4.92 -2.54 -20.51
CA LEU A 541 5.10 -3.86 -21.12
C LEU A 541 3.74 -4.41 -21.52
N ARG A 542 3.56 -4.64 -22.82
CA ARG A 542 2.32 -5.14 -23.42
C ARG A 542 2.45 -6.58 -23.87
N GLU A 543 3.65 -6.98 -24.26
CA GLU A 543 3.89 -8.29 -24.86
C GLU A 543 5.15 -8.95 -24.31
N VAL A 544 5.04 -10.23 -23.96
CA VAL A 544 6.19 -11.08 -23.63
C VAL A 544 6.03 -12.42 -24.34
N VAL A 545 7.10 -12.89 -24.98
CA VAL A 545 7.14 -14.20 -25.64
C VAL A 545 8.08 -15.12 -24.86
N LEU A 546 7.53 -16.21 -24.33
CA LEU A 546 8.25 -17.24 -23.59
C LEU A 546 8.63 -18.40 -24.52
N PRO A 547 9.89 -18.86 -24.53
CA PRO A 547 10.37 -19.90 -25.46
C PRO A 547 9.92 -21.30 -25.03
N ALA A 548 9.98 -22.27 -25.95
CA ALA A 548 9.62 -23.66 -25.68
C ALA A 548 10.60 -24.32 -24.67
N THR A 549 11.85 -23.85 -24.63
CA THR A 549 12.86 -24.31 -23.66
C THR A 549 12.66 -23.81 -22.23
N LEU A 550 11.73 -22.89 -21.96
CA LEU A 550 11.59 -22.32 -20.62
C LEU A 550 11.05 -23.36 -19.63
N GLU A 551 11.86 -23.70 -18.64
CA GLU A 551 11.53 -24.66 -17.57
C GLU A 551 11.07 -23.94 -16.30
N LYS A 552 11.71 -22.82 -15.97
CA LYS A 552 11.47 -22.11 -14.71
C LYS A 552 11.21 -20.62 -14.91
N LEU A 553 10.11 -20.12 -14.36
CA LEU A 553 9.70 -18.72 -14.40
C LEU A 553 9.43 -18.25 -12.96
N GLY A 554 10.21 -17.28 -12.51
CA GLY A 554 10.24 -16.85 -11.11
C GLY A 554 10.85 -17.90 -10.17
N PRO A 555 10.62 -17.79 -8.86
CA PRO A 555 10.84 -18.92 -7.96
C PRO A 555 9.73 -19.92 -8.29
N GLY A 556 10.07 -20.96 -9.06
CA GLY A 556 9.12 -21.88 -9.69
C GLY A 556 7.91 -22.28 -8.83
N ALA A 557 6.81 -22.69 -9.48
CA ALA A 557 5.45 -22.94 -8.98
C ALA A 557 5.29 -23.09 -7.45
N GLU A 558 6.11 -23.93 -6.81
CA GLU A 558 6.17 -24.16 -5.36
C GLU A 558 6.56 -22.96 -4.45
N ASN A 559 7.01 -21.81 -4.97
CA ASN A 559 7.53 -20.70 -4.15
C ASN A 559 7.21 -19.28 -4.67
N PHE A 560 6.17 -19.10 -5.49
CA PHE A 560 5.75 -17.75 -5.93
C PHE A 560 5.47 -16.80 -4.75
N TRP A 561 5.13 -17.36 -3.58
CA TRP A 561 4.72 -16.59 -2.41
C TRP A 561 5.46 -17.09 -1.16
N SER A 562 6.59 -16.46 -0.84
CA SER A 562 7.05 -16.46 0.55
C SER A 562 6.16 -15.48 1.29
N GLY A 563 5.47 -15.90 2.38
CA GLY A 563 4.54 -15.08 3.19
C GLY A 563 5.12 -13.83 3.88
N GLN A 564 5.91 -13.04 3.14
CA GLN A 564 6.61 -11.80 3.45
C GLN A 564 6.09 -10.61 2.62
N GLY A 565 4.99 -10.73 1.87
CA GLY A 565 4.35 -9.57 1.22
C GLY A 565 5.08 -8.98 0.00
N GLU A 566 6.14 -9.64 -0.49
CA GLU A 566 6.69 -9.35 -1.82
C GLU A 566 6.33 -10.50 -2.77
N SER A 567 5.44 -10.20 -3.72
CA SER A 567 5.11 -11.08 -4.84
C SER A 567 6.36 -11.40 -5.63
N LYS A 568 6.82 -12.65 -5.66
CA LYS A 568 7.98 -13.02 -6.49
C LYS A 568 7.63 -13.27 -7.95
N ASP A 569 6.42 -12.86 -8.35
CA ASP A 569 5.94 -12.90 -9.71
C ASP A 569 6.89 -12.12 -10.64
N PRO A 570 7.41 -12.75 -11.70
CA PRO A 570 8.16 -12.04 -12.74
C PRO A 570 7.42 -10.85 -13.34
N PHE A 571 6.09 -10.84 -13.35
CA PHE A 571 5.23 -9.81 -13.95
C PHE A 571 4.52 -8.91 -12.93
N HIS A 572 5.00 -8.87 -11.68
CA HIS A 572 4.42 -8.03 -10.64
C HIS A 572 4.29 -6.56 -11.10
N LEU A 573 3.09 -5.97 -10.93
CA LEU A 573 2.77 -4.58 -11.32
C LEU A 573 3.07 -4.25 -12.81
N CYS A 574 2.76 -5.19 -13.71
CA CYS A 574 2.72 -4.97 -15.16
C CYS A 574 1.27 -4.76 -15.69
N PRO A 575 0.58 -3.66 -15.35
CA PRO A 575 -0.85 -3.48 -15.66
C PRO A 575 -1.18 -3.37 -17.15
N SER A 576 -0.19 -3.13 -18.02
CA SER A 576 -0.40 -3.06 -19.48
C SER A 576 -0.14 -4.39 -20.19
N LEU A 577 0.24 -5.45 -19.47
CA LEU A 577 0.56 -6.74 -20.08
C LEU A 577 -0.74 -7.39 -20.55
N GLU A 578 -0.96 -7.34 -21.86
CA GLU A 578 -2.18 -7.83 -22.51
C GLU A 578 -1.91 -9.14 -23.27
N ASN A 579 -0.67 -9.35 -23.73
CA ASN A 579 -0.30 -10.51 -24.55
C ASN A 579 0.92 -11.24 -23.97
N LEU A 580 0.68 -12.35 -23.29
CA LEU A 580 1.73 -13.31 -22.94
C LEU A 580 1.64 -14.48 -23.91
N VAL A 581 2.66 -14.64 -24.75
CA VAL A 581 2.73 -15.74 -25.72
C VAL A 581 3.64 -16.81 -25.15
N VAL A 582 3.13 -18.04 -25.03
CA VAL A 582 3.94 -19.21 -24.69
C VAL A 582 4.17 -20.00 -25.97
N ALA A 583 5.43 -20.19 -26.35
CA ALA A 583 5.78 -20.90 -27.58
C ALA A 583 5.24 -22.34 -27.60
N ASP A 584 4.86 -22.78 -28.80
CA ASP A 584 4.39 -24.15 -29.03
C ASP A 584 5.40 -25.18 -28.55
N GLY A 585 4.93 -26.18 -27.81
CA GLY A 585 5.79 -27.23 -27.25
C GLY A 585 6.50 -26.88 -25.94
N ASN A 586 6.29 -25.68 -25.38
CA ASN A 586 6.69 -25.42 -24.00
C ASN A 586 6.05 -26.47 -23.08
N ARG A 587 6.86 -27.19 -22.30
CA ARG A 587 6.41 -28.30 -21.44
C ARG A 587 5.92 -27.84 -20.07
N SER A 588 6.35 -26.66 -19.63
CA SER A 588 6.21 -26.19 -18.25
C SER A 588 5.10 -25.15 -18.09
N TYR A 589 4.78 -24.40 -19.14
CA TYR A 589 3.77 -23.34 -19.11
C TYR A 589 2.85 -23.41 -20.31
N ARG A 590 1.65 -22.83 -20.19
CA ARG A 590 0.72 -22.61 -21.29
C ARG A 590 -0.25 -21.48 -20.97
N MET A 591 -0.88 -20.94 -22.00
CA MET A 591 -2.07 -20.10 -21.87
C MET A 591 -3.34 -20.95 -22.04
N GLU A 592 -4.36 -20.65 -21.25
CA GLU A 592 -5.73 -21.12 -21.45
C GLU A 592 -6.68 -19.92 -21.42
N GLY A 593 -6.99 -19.40 -22.60
CA GLY A 593 -7.62 -18.07 -22.71
C GLY A 593 -6.72 -17.01 -22.03
N PRO A 594 -7.25 -16.19 -21.11
CA PRO A 594 -6.46 -15.21 -20.36
C PRO A 594 -5.70 -15.83 -19.17
N LEU A 595 -5.92 -17.11 -18.83
CA LEU A 595 -5.26 -17.75 -17.68
C LEU A 595 -3.87 -18.21 -18.06
N PHE A 596 -2.90 -17.89 -17.21
CA PHE A 596 -1.52 -18.35 -17.34
C PHE A 596 -1.25 -19.49 -16.37
N LEU A 597 -0.94 -20.67 -16.91
CA LEU A 597 -0.88 -21.92 -16.18
C LEU A 597 0.53 -22.52 -16.19
N ALA A 598 0.93 -23.11 -15.06
CA ALA A 598 2.09 -24.00 -14.95
C ALA A 598 1.65 -25.46 -15.04
N ARG A 599 2.45 -26.32 -15.68
CA ARG A 599 2.29 -27.77 -15.64
C ARG A 599 3.18 -28.34 -14.54
N THR A 600 2.57 -28.98 -13.56
CA THR A 600 3.25 -29.65 -12.44
C THR A 600 2.94 -31.14 -12.44
N GLU A 601 3.60 -31.91 -11.57
CA GLU A 601 3.28 -33.34 -11.41
C GLU A 601 1.84 -33.57 -10.92
N GLY A 602 1.25 -32.57 -10.24
CA GLY A 602 -0.12 -32.61 -9.71
C GLY A 602 -1.20 -32.18 -10.70
N GLY A 603 -0.84 -31.73 -11.90
CA GLY A 603 -1.77 -31.19 -12.90
C GLY A 603 -1.37 -29.79 -13.34
N GLU A 604 -2.35 -29.00 -13.81
CA GLU A 604 -2.11 -27.61 -14.18
C GLU A 604 -2.46 -26.69 -13.00
N GLU A 605 -1.59 -25.74 -12.70
CA GLU A 605 -1.72 -24.78 -11.60
C GLU A 605 -1.86 -23.36 -12.15
N LEU A 606 -2.80 -22.59 -11.61
CA LEU A 606 -2.94 -21.17 -11.96
C LEU A 606 -1.79 -20.35 -11.37
N LEU A 607 -1.08 -19.62 -12.21
CA LEU A 607 -0.09 -18.64 -11.78
C LEU A 607 -0.67 -17.24 -11.64
N THR A 608 -1.39 -16.78 -12.66
CA THR A 608 -2.04 -15.46 -12.75
C THR A 608 -2.92 -15.41 -14.01
N HIS A 609 -3.51 -14.27 -14.32
CA HIS A 609 -4.10 -13.99 -15.64
C HIS A 609 -3.36 -12.87 -16.37
N ILE A 610 -3.57 -12.81 -17.69
CA ILE A 610 -3.01 -11.79 -18.57
C ILE A 610 -4.16 -11.14 -19.34
N GLY A 611 -4.21 -9.80 -19.29
CA GLY A 611 -5.33 -9.04 -19.84
C GLY A 611 -6.63 -9.21 -19.06
N PRO A 612 -7.76 -8.69 -19.60
CA PRO A 612 -9.05 -8.70 -18.93
C PRO A 612 -9.65 -10.10 -18.86
N VAL A 613 -10.11 -10.51 -17.67
CA VAL A 613 -10.84 -11.75 -17.45
C VAL A 613 -12.33 -11.44 -17.32
N THR A 614 -13.17 -12.14 -18.10
CA THR A 614 -14.63 -11.94 -18.09
C THR A 614 -15.37 -13.26 -18.17
N GLY A 615 -16.62 -13.28 -17.69
CA GLY A 615 -17.48 -14.45 -17.72
C GLY A 615 -17.21 -15.44 -16.58
N HIS A 616 -17.49 -16.71 -16.82
CA HIS A 616 -17.27 -17.78 -15.85
C HIS A 616 -15.82 -18.28 -15.92
N VAL A 617 -15.10 -18.23 -14.80
CA VAL A 617 -13.70 -18.65 -14.71
C VAL A 617 -13.61 -20.03 -14.04
N VAL A 618 -12.92 -20.95 -14.69
CA VAL A 618 -12.62 -22.28 -14.13
C VAL A 618 -11.17 -22.30 -13.68
N ILE A 619 -10.95 -22.47 -12.38
CA ILE A 619 -9.62 -22.62 -11.81
C ILE A 619 -9.18 -24.09 -11.98
N PRO A 620 -7.99 -24.37 -12.54
CA PRO A 620 -7.55 -25.74 -12.83
C PRO A 620 -7.42 -26.65 -11.61
N GLU A 621 -7.74 -27.94 -11.77
CA GLU A 621 -7.71 -28.97 -10.72
C GLU A 621 -6.33 -29.20 -10.06
N GLY A 622 -5.22 -28.78 -10.65
CA GLY A 622 -3.92 -28.84 -10.00
C GLY A 622 -3.69 -27.73 -8.96
N SER A 623 -4.51 -26.67 -8.96
CA SER A 623 -4.28 -25.47 -8.15
C SER A 623 -4.56 -25.71 -6.67
N THR A 624 -3.49 -25.73 -5.85
CA THR A 624 -3.62 -25.89 -4.39
C THR A 624 -3.78 -24.57 -3.66
N ASP A 625 -3.33 -23.44 -4.22
CA ASP A 625 -3.39 -22.14 -3.56
C ASP A 625 -3.62 -21.05 -4.62
N LEU A 626 -4.50 -20.08 -4.34
CA LEU A 626 -4.70 -18.91 -5.20
C LEU A 626 -3.77 -17.77 -4.77
N PRO A 627 -3.06 -17.12 -5.72
CA PRO A 627 -2.17 -16.01 -5.42
C PRO A 627 -2.88 -14.77 -4.84
N GLU A 628 -2.09 -13.93 -4.15
CA GLU A 628 -2.53 -12.59 -3.74
C GLU A 628 -2.97 -11.77 -4.96
N ALA A 629 -4.13 -11.12 -4.85
CA ALA A 629 -4.70 -10.24 -5.85
C ALA A 629 -4.79 -10.82 -7.27
N CYS A 630 -4.76 -12.15 -7.44
CA CYS A 630 -4.66 -12.79 -8.75
C CYS A 630 -5.76 -12.38 -9.74
N PHE A 631 -6.97 -12.09 -9.27
CA PHE A 631 -8.10 -11.58 -10.05
C PHE A 631 -8.63 -10.24 -9.51
N SER A 632 -7.84 -9.49 -8.74
CA SER A 632 -8.28 -8.20 -8.20
C SER A 632 -8.64 -7.22 -9.31
N GLY A 633 -9.80 -6.56 -9.19
CA GLY A 633 -10.31 -5.61 -10.18
C GLY A 633 -10.93 -6.24 -11.42
N CYS A 634 -11.01 -7.58 -11.51
CA CYS A 634 -11.64 -8.30 -12.63
C CYS A 634 -13.18 -8.20 -12.58
N SER A 635 -13.69 -6.98 -12.77
CA SER A 635 -15.10 -6.62 -12.74
C SER A 635 -15.99 -7.33 -13.76
N GLY A 636 -15.40 -8.05 -14.73
CA GLY A 636 -16.15 -8.84 -15.71
C GLY A 636 -16.38 -10.30 -15.33
N ILE A 637 -15.77 -10.80 -14.24
CA ILE A 637 -15.98 -12.18 -13.77
C ILE A 637 -17.40 -12.30 -13.22
N THR A 638 -18.20 -13.20 -13.80
CA THR A 638 -19.60 -13.41 -13.41
C THR A 638 -19.81 -14.67 -12.57
N GLY A 639 -18.85 -15.61 -12.61
CA GLY A 639 -18.92 -16.89 -11.91
C GLY A 639 -17.54 -17.55 -11.77
N LEU A 640 -17.41 -18.44 -10.79
CA LEU A 640 -16.17 -19.15 -10.46
C LEU A 640 -16.43 -20.65 -10.29
N THR A 641 -15.52 -21.48 -10.81
CA THR A 641 -15.36 -22.89 -10.41
C THR A 641 -14.02 -23.04 -9.72
N LEU A 642 -14.04 -23.35 -8.42
CA LEU A 642 -12.84 -23.61 -7.62
C LEU A 642 -12.61 -25.12 -7.49
N PRO A 643 -11.37 -25.63 -7.60
CA PRO A 643 -11.10 -27.06 -7.62
C PRO A 643 -11.09 -27.66 -6.21
N GLY A 644 -11.32 -28.98 -6.13
CA GLY A 644 -11.32 -29.71 -4.85
C GLY A 644 -9.92 -29.93 -4.24
N THR A 645 -8.87 -29.53 -4.95
CA THR A 645 -7.48 -29.53 -4.47
C THR A 645 -7.10 -28.23 -3.74
N LEU A 646 -7.90 -27.17 -3.89
CA LEU A 646 -7.61 -25.84 -3.36
C LEU A 646 -7.61 -25.84 -1.83
N ARG A 647 -6.56 -25.28 -1.23
CA ARG A 647 -6.30 -25.19 0.21
C ARG A 647 -6.29 -23.75 0.71
N GLU A 648 -5.88 -22.79 -0.11
CA GLU A 648 -5.82 -21.38 0.28
C GLU A 648 -6.35 -20.45 -0.83
N ILE A 649 -7.11 -19.43 -0.42
CA ILE A 649 -7.45 -18.28 -1.26
C ILE A 649 -6.64 -17.06 -0.77
N GLY A 650 -5.79 -16.52 -1.64
CA GLY A 650 -4.88 -15.42 -1.35
C GLY A 650 -5.55 -14.10 -0.94
N GLU A 651 -4.77 -13.21 -0.32
CA GLU A 651 -5.24 -11.88 0.08
C GLU A 651 -5.71 -11.11 -1.16
N LYS A 652 -6.88 -10.46 -1.08
CA LYS A 652 -7.49 -9.71 -2.21
C LYS A 652 -7.67 -10.49 -3.52
N ALA A 653 -7.58 -11.83 -3.51
CA ALA A 653 -7.56 -12.66 -4.72
C ALA A 653 -8.67 -12.30 -5.73
N PHE A 654 -9.87 -11.99 -5.27
CA PHE A 654 -11.03 -11.58 -6.06
C PHE A 654 -11.59 -10.20 -5.66
N SER A 655 -10.78 -9.34 -5.02
CA SER A 655 -11.22 -7.99 -4.62
C SER A 655 -11.74 -7.22 -5.84
N ASP A 656 -12.83 -6.47 -5.67
CA ASP A 656 -13.45 -5.63 -6.70
C ASP A 656 -13.93 -6.41 -7.96
N CYS A 657 -14.17 -7.73 -7.83
CA CYS A 657 -14.91 -8.53 -8.82
C CYS A 657 -16.40 -8.21 -8.76
N THR A 658 -16.76 -7.01 -9.20
CA THR A 658 -18.09 -6.39 -9.00
C THR A 658 -19.24 -7.04 -9.75
N ALA A 659 -19.00 -7.92 -10.73
CA ALA A 659 -20.04 -8.70 -11.42
C ALA A 659 -20.21 -10.13 -10.90
N LEU A 660 -19.39 -10.57 -9.94
CA LEU A 660 -19.48 -11.92 -9.37
C LEU A 660 -20.74 -12.03 -8.51
N THR A 661 -21.64 -12.94 -8.86
CA THR A 661 -22.96 -13.05 -8.20
C THR A 661 -23.05 -14.17 -7.19
N GLU A 662 -22.29 -15.24 -7.40
CA GLU A 662 -22.22 -16.38 -6.49
C GLU A 662 -20.84 -17.02 -6.47
N VAL A 663 -20.49 -17.61 -5.32
CA VAL A 663 -19.28 -18.42 -5.17
C VAL A 663 -19.55 -19.61 -4.26
N VAL A 664 -19.05 -20.78 -4.67
CA VAL A 664 -19.00 -21.99 -3.86
C VAL A 664 -17.54 -22.22 -3.47
N ILE A 665 -17.25 -22.13 -2.18
CA ILE A 665 -15.92 -22.38 -1.62
C ILE A 665 -15.85 -23.86 -1.21
N PRO A 666 -15.00 -24.67 -1.88
CA PRO A 666 -14.97 -26.10 -1.64
C PRO A 666 -14.41 -26.43 -0.26
N GLY A 667 -14.86 -27.54 0.33
CA GLY A 667 -14.48 -27.96 1.68
C GLY A 667 -12.99 -28.27 1.85
N SER A 668 -12.24 -28.36 0.75
CA SER A 668 -10.79 -28.51 0.74
C SER A 668 -10.05 -27.25 1.22
N VAL A 669 -10.67 -26.07 1.12
CA VAL A 669 -10.06 -24.77 1.41
C VAL A 669 -9.89 -24.62 2.92
N GLU A 670 -8.66 -24.63 3.40
CA GLU A 670 -8.35 -24.48 4.82
C GLU A 670 -8.36 -23.01 5.25
N ARG A 671 -7.96 -22.09 4.35
CA ARG A 671 -7.76 -20.67 4.66
C ARG A 671 -8.29 -19.76 3.55
N ILE A 672 -9.07 -18.75 3.91
CA ILE A 672 -9.42 -17.60 3.05
C ILE A 672 -8.79 -16.36 3.68
N LEU A 673 -7.80 -15.79 3.00
CA LEU A 673 -7.02 -14.66 3.50
C LEU A 673 -7.76 -13.34 3.40
N SER A 674 -7.18 -12.29 3.98
CA SER A 674 -7.84 -11.01 4.17
C SER A 674 -8.35 -10.42 2.85
N ASN A 675 -9.52 -9.79 2.90
CA ASN A 675 -10.08 -9.04 1.77
C ASN A 675 -10.26 -9.85 0.46
N ALA A 676 -10.23 -11.19 0.51
CA ALA A 676 -10.22 -12.04 -0.67
C ALA A 676 -11.39 -11.76 -1.64
N PHE A 677 -12.57 -11.39 -1.13
CA PHE A 677 -13.75 -10.99 -1.91
C PHE A 677 -14.23 -9.58 -1.53
N GLU A 678 -13.30 -8.68 -1.13
CA GLU A 678 -13.67 -7.29 -0.81
C GLU A 678 -14.34 -6.62 -2.02
N ASN A 679 -15.38 -5.82 -1.81
CA ASN A 679 -16.10 -5.06 -2.84
C ASN A 679 -16.63 -5.91 -4.02
N CYS A 680 -16.88 -7.21 -3.85
CA CYS A 680 -17.69 -7.99 -4.77
C CYS A 680 -19.17 -7.57 -4.63
N THR A 681 -19.51 -6.38 -5.11
CA THR A 681 -20.78 -5.70 -4.79
C THR A 681 -22.03 -6.42 -5.29
N ALA A 682 -21.94 -7.22 -6.36
CA ALA A 682 -23.02 -8.07 -6.86
C ALA A 682 -23.09 -9.46 -6.21
N LEU A 683 -22.18 -9.81 -5.29
CA LEU A 683 -22.13 -11.14 -4.68
C LEU A 683 -23.33 -11.33 -3.76
N GLU A 684 -24.30 -12.13 -4.20
CA GLU A 684 -25.55 -12.40 -3.49
C GLU A 684 -25.47 -13.68 -2.65
N ARG A 685 -24.72 -14.68 -3.12
CA ARG A 685 -24.66 -16.01 -2.50
C ARG A 685 -23.23 -16.49 -2.33
N VAL A 686 -22.88 -16.79 -1.08
CA VAL A 686 -21.65 -17.49 -0.73
C VAL A 686 -22.03 -18.82 -0.11
N THR A 687 -21.54 -19.92 -0.68
CA THR A 687 -21.65 -21.25 -0.08
C THR A 687 -20.28 -21.65 0.45
N LEU A 688 -20.17 -21.83 1.76
CA LEU A 688 -18.98 -22.39 2.42
C LEU A 688 -19.26 -23.86 2.70
N GLU A 689 -18.57 -24.77 2.01
CA GLU A 689 -18.73 -26.20 2.24
C GLU A 689 -18.09 -26.67 3.56
N GLU A 690 -18.54 -27.83 4.06
CA GLU A 690 -17.93 -28.46 5.23
C GLU A 690 -16.47 -28.84 4.96
N GLY A 691 -15.58 -28.33 5.81
CA GLY A 691 -14.14 -28.46 5.70
C GLY A 691 -13.41 -27.12 5.67
N VAL A 692 -14.10 -26.02 5.32
CA VAL A 692 -13.57 -24.65 5.43
C VAL A 692 -13.27 -24.31 6.89
N ARG A 693 -12.01 -23.95 7.21
CA ARG A 693 -11.56 -23.80 8.61
C ARG A 693 -11.43 -22.37 9.12
N SER A 694 -10.86 -21.47 8.31
CA SER A 694 -10.47 -20.13 8.75
C SER A 694 -10.85 -19.04 7.75
N LEU A 695 -11.48 -17.98 8.28
CA LEU A 695 -11.80 -16.74 7.56
C LEU A 695 -11.03 -15.60 8.21
N TYR A 696 -10.31 -14.82 7.41
CA TYR A 696 -9.50 -13.69 7.86
C TYR A 696 -10.27 -12.37 7.78
N PHE A 697 -9.60 -11.27 8.14
CA PHE A 697 -10.20 -9.93 8.19
C PHE A 697 -10.76 -9.50 6.82
N GLY A 698 -11.97 -8.95 6.79
CA GLY A 698 -12.47 -8.28 5.60
C GLY A 698 -12.83 -9.18 4.41
N VAL A 699 -12.90 -10.51 4.57
CA VAL A 699 -13.07 -11.45 3.44
C VAL A 699 -14.22 -11.05 2.51
N PHE A 700 -15.36 -10.60 3.05
CA PHE A 700 -16.54 -10.17 2.27
C PHE A 700 -16.89 -8.70 2.49
N ARG A 701 -15.94 -7.89 2.94
CA ARG A 701 -16.16 -6.45 3.20
C ARG A 701 -16.67 -5.76 1.94
N GLY A 702 -17.64 -4.87 2.05
CA GLY A 702 -18.19 -4.16 0.90
C GLY A 702 -19.04 -5.01 -0.06
N CYS A 703 -19.31 -6.29 0.25
CA CYS A 703 -20.22 -7.12 -0.55
C CYS A 703 -21.68 -6.70 -0.33
N ALA A 704 -22.09 -5.63 -0.98
CA ALA A 704 -23.37 -4.95 -0.76
C ALA A 704 -24.62 -5.81 -0.98
N SER A 705 -24.53 -6.84 -1.83
CA SER A 705 -25.64 -7.75 -2.11
C SER A 705 -25.68 -8.97 -1.19
N LEU A 706 -24.60 -9.25 -0.44
CA LEU A 706 -24.52 -10.39 0.46
C LEU A 706 -25.16 -10.02 1.80
N THR A 707 -26.44 -10.35 1.94
CA THR A 707 -27.25 -10.00 3.12
C THR A 707 -27.32 -11.09 4.18
N SER A 708 -26.94 -12.32 3.85
CA SER A 708 -26.84 -13.41 4.82
C SER A 708 -25.73 -14.38 4.48
N ILE A 709 -25.18 -15.03 5.52
CA ILE A 709 -24.18 -16.08 5.33
C ILE A 709 -24.43 -17.26 6.28
N ALA A 710 -24.14 -18.47 5.79
CA ALA A 710 -24.13 -19.70 6.58
C ALA A 710 -22.69 -20.12 6.89
N LEU A 711 -22.39 -20.35 8.16
CA LEU A 711 -21.09 -20.76 8.67
C LEU A 711 -21.11 -22.27 8.98
N PRO A 712 -20.29 -23.10 8.28
CA PRO A 712 -20.25 -24.54 8.47
C PRO A 712 -19.59 -24.95 9.79
N ALA A 713 -19.85 -26.17 10.26
CA ALA A 713 -19.33 -26.67 11.55
C ALA A 713 -17.78 -26.72 11.60
N SER A 714 -17.14 -26.78 10.44
CA SER A 714 -15.69 -26.81 10.30
C SER A 714 -14.98 -25.49 10.62
N ILE A 715 -15.69 -24.37 10.73
CA ILE A 715 -15.06 -23.08 11.06
C ILE A 715 -14.58 -23.10 12.52
N GLN A 716 -13.26 -23.04 12.69
CA GLN A 716 -12.60 -23.17 13.99
C GLN A 716 -12.06 -21.85 14.55
N SER A 717 -11.84 -20.85 13.70
CA SER A 717 -11.17 -19.61 14.08
C SER A 717 -11.77 -18.39 13.39
N PHE A 718 -12.23 -17.43 14.19
CA PHE A 718 -12.48 -16.05 13.77
C PHE A 718 -11.37 -15.17 14.34
N ARG A 719 -10.42 -14.78 13.49
CA ARG A 719 -9.37 -13.83 13.87
C ARG A 719 -9.66 -12.51 13.16
N GLN A 720 -10.33 -11.61 13.88
CA GLN A 720 -10.55 -10.18 13.58
C GLN A 720 -11.71 -9.87 12.62
N PHE A 721 -12.50 -8.87 13.01
CA PHE A 721 -13.91 -8.69 12.65
C PHE A 721 -14.13 -7.39 11.87
N ASP A 722 -14.34 -7.56 10.56
CA ASP A 722 -15.05 -6.64 9.67
C ASP A 722 -15.57 -7.55 8.54
N PHE A 723 -16.56 -8.41 8.85
CA PHE A 723 -16.91 -9.52 7.96
C PHE A 723 -17.58 -9.02 6.67
N ASN A 724 -18.67 -8.27 6.83
CA ASN A 724 -19.37 -7.52 5.79
C ASN A 724 -20.43 -6.61 6.45
N GLU A 725 -20.33 -5.30 6.22
CA GLU A 725 -21.20 -4.27 6.80
C GLU A 725 -22.67 -4.35 6.34
N TYR A 726 -22.96 -5.10 5.27
CA TYR A 726 -24.31 -5.25 4.70
C TYR A 726 -25.07 -6.47 5.21
N LEU A 727 -24.45 -7.33 6.03
CA LEU A 727 -25.12 -8.52 6.58
C LEU A 727 -26.31 -8.14 7.46
N GLN A 728 -27.41 -8.83 7.22
CA GLN A 728 -28.66 -8.77 7.99
C GLN A 728 -28.88 -10.01 8.84
N ALA A 729 -28.22 -11.12 8.51
CA ALA A 729 -28.30 -12.35 9.26
C ALA A 729 -27.04 -13.20 9.07
N TRP A 730 -26.69 -13.95 10.11
CA TRP A 730 -25.81 -15.11 10.01
C TRP A 730 -26.58 -16.34 10.46
N SER A 731 -26.19 -17.49 9.93
CA SER A 731 -26.65 -18.79 10.40
C SER A 731 -25.45 -19.70 10.62
N ILE A 732 -25.57 -20.61 11.56
CA ILE A 732 -24.59 -21.66 11.84
C ILE A 732 -25.26 -23.01 11.65
N SER A 733 -24.46 -24.05 11.39
CA SER A 733 -24.96 -25.42 11.46
C SER A 733 -25.56 -25.71 12.86
N PRO A 734 -26.67 -26.47 12.96
CA PRO A 734 -27.32 -26.76 14.24
C PRO A 734 -26.37 -27.37 15.30
N ASP A 735 -25.36 -28.12 14.84
CA ASP A 735 -24.36 -28.80 15.67
C ASP A 735 -23.00 -28.09 15.69
N HIS A 736 -22.94 -26.79 15.42
CA HIS A 736 -21.67 -26.06 15.38
C HIS A 736 -20.89 -26.26 16.70
N PRO A 737 -19.62 -26.73 16.65
CA PRO A 737 -18.88 -27.16 17.83
C PRO A 737 -18.36 -26.00 18.68
N THR A 738 -18.10 -24.85 18.05
CA THR A 738 -17.38 -23.71 18.66
C THR A 738 -18.17 -22.40 18.74
N LEU A 739 -19.30 -22.26 18.04
CA LEU A 739 -20.06 -21.01 17.93
C LEU A 739 -21.49 -21.17 18.41
N SER A 740 -22.09 -20.04 18.77
CA SER A 740 -23.53 -19.86 18.96
C SER A 740 -23.99 -18.51 18.42
N ILE A 741 -25.27 -18.39 18.09
CA ILE A 741 -25.89 -17.13 17.66
C ILE A 741 -27.02 -16.78 18.63
N GLU A 742 -27.09 -15.50 19.02
CA GLU A 742 -28.18 -14.97 19.81
C GLU A 742 -28.60 -13.58 19.32
N GLY A 743 -29.74 -13.52 18.62
CA GLY A 743 -30.15 -12.30 17.94
C GLY A 743 -29.09 -11.86 16.93
N PRO A 744 -28.59 -10.61 16.98
CA PRO A 744 -27.55 -10.13 16.07
C PRO A 744 -26.13 -10.53 16.48
N LEU A 745 -25.95 -11.18 17.64
CA LEU A 745 -24.65 -11.50 18.21
C LEU A 745 -24.13 -12.85 17.73
N LEU A 746 -22.88 -12.88 17.27
CA LEU A 746 -22.08 -14.08 17.09
C LEU A 746 -21.23 -14.31 18.35
N LEU A 747 -21.38 -15.47 18.98
CA LEU A 747 -20.70 -15.81 20.23
C LEU A 747 -19.94 -17.13 20.12
N ASP A 748 -19.08 -17.41 21.10
CA ASP A 748 -18.58 -18.76 21.33
C ASP A 748 -19.70 -19.72 21.75
N LYS A 749 -19.43 -21.03 21.69
CA LYS A 749 -20.41 -22.07 22.02
C LYS A 749 -20.96 -21.94 23.44
N ASP A 750 -20.10 -21.52 24.39
CA ASP A 750 -20.43 -21.36 25.81
C ASP A 750 -21.12 -20.03 26.13
N ARG A 751 -21.32 -19.14 25.14
CA ARG A 751 -21.88 -17.77 25.29
C ARG A 751 -21.12 -16.93 26.32
N ARG A 752 -19.80 -17.12 26.42
CA ARG A 752 -18.86 -16.39 27.27
C ARG A 752 -18.12 -15.29 26.52
N VAL A 753 -18.02 -15.37 25.20
CA VAL A 753 -17.31 -14.40 24.37
C VAL A 753 -18.23 -13.91 23.27
N VAL A 754 -18.40 -12.58 23.16
CA VAL A 754 -19.00 -11.96 21.97
C VAL A 754 -17.88 -11.68 20.97
N TYR A 755 -18.03 -12.23 19.76
CA TYR A 755 -17.11 -12.04 18.67
C TYR A 755 -17.48 -10.82 17.82
N GLU A 756 -18.73 -10.75 17.37
CA GLU A 756 -19.20 -9.69 16.48
C GLU A 756 -20.71 -9.49 16.64
N CYS A 757 -21.18 -8.27 16.34
CA CYS A 757 -22.58 -7.90 16.24
C CYS A 757 -22.84 -7.40 14.81
N LEU A 758 -23.97 -7.80 14.22
CA LEU A 758 -24.37 -7.29 12.90
C LEU A 758 -24.46 -5.76 12.90
N TYR A 759 -23.91 -5.11 11.88
CA TYR A 759 -24.02 -3.65 11.73
C TYR A 759 -25.47 -3.21 11.51
N SER A 760 -26.29 -4.12 10.99
CA SER A 760 -27.73 -3.97 10.83
C SER A 760 -28.53 -4.05 12.15
N ALA A 761 -27.90 -4.45 13.26
CA ALA A 761 -28.52 -4.46 14.57
C ALA A 761 -29.08 -3.07 14.92
N SER A 762 -30.31 -3.03 15.43
CA SER A 762 -31.04 -1.78 15.63
C SER A 762 -31.78 -1.73 16.96
N GLY A 763 -32.03 -0.51 17.44
CA GLY A 763 -32.73 -0.27 18.69
C GLY A 763 -31.88 -0.57 19.92
N ALA A 764 -32.52 -1.03 20.99
CA ALA A 764 -31.86 -1.41 22.24
C ALA A 764 -31.41 -2.88 22.20
N LEU A 765 -30.16 -3.14 22.54
CA LEU A 765 -29.56 -4.48 22.59
C LEU A 765 -29.06 -4.80 24.00
N THR A 766 -29.37 -6.00 24.48
CA THR A 766 -28.90 -6.52 25.77
C THR A 766 -27.96 -7.69 25.50
N VAL A 767 -26.73 -7.59 25.99
CA VAL A 767 -25.74 -8.67 25.89
C VAL A 767 -26.04 -9.73 26.98
N PRO A 768 -25.97 -11.04 26.69
CA PRO A 768 -26.35 -12.11 27.62
C PRO A 768 -25.51 -12.15 28.91
N GLU A 769 -26.13 -12.41 30.07
CA GLU A 769 -25.48 -12.48 31.39
C GLU A 769 -24.37 -13.54 31.52
N THR A 770 -24.25 -14.46 30.57
CA THR A 770 -23.17 -15.46 30.52
C THR A 770 -21.85 -14.89 29.98
N VAL A 771 -21.90 -13.75 29.28
CA VAL A 771 -20.76 -13.15 28.59
C VAL A 771 -19.75 -12.61 29.59
N GLN A 772 -18.48 -12.97 29.41
CA GLN A 772 -17.35 -12.55 30.24
C GLN A 772 -16.33 -11.71 29.48
N GLU A 773 -16.31 -11.80 28.15
CA GLU A 773 -15.37 -11.10 27.27
C GLU A 773 -16.09 -10.61 26.02
N ILE A 774 -15.77 -9.39 25.59
CA ILE A 774 -16.29 -8.82 24.34
C ILE A 774 -15.08 -8.41 23.51
N SER A 775 -15.00 -8.96 22.29
CA SER A 775 -13.84 -8.86 21.43
C SER A 775 -13.58 -7.44 20.90
N TYR A 776 -12.37 -7.22 20.39
CA TYR A 776 -11.99 -6.01 19.65
C TYR A 776 -13.04 -5.68 18.58
N ARG A 777 -13.54 -4.44 18.57
CA ARG A 777 -14.52 -3.92 17.59
C ARG A 777 -15.83 -4.71 17.45
N ALA A 778 -16.22 -5.51 18.45
CA ALA A 778 -17.42 -6.36 18.33
C ALA A 778 -18.73 -5.61 18.04
N PHE A 779 -18.83 -4.30 18.32
CA PHE A 779 -19.97 -3.45 17.95
C PHE A 779 -19.56 -2.29 17.03
N GLU A 780 -18.40 -2.36 16.37
CA GLU A 780 -18.00 -1.33 15.41
C GLU A 780 -19.10 -1.14 14.35
N SER A 781 -19.32 0.10 13.92
CA SER A 781 -20.24 0.47 12.84
C SER A 781 -21.70 -0.01 12.99
N CYS A 782 -22.13 -0.40 14.20
CA CYS A 782 -23.52 -0.68 14.53
C CYS A 782 -24.36 0.62 14.57
N GLY A 783 -24.46 1.30 13.43
CA GLY A 783 -24.99 2.66 13.28
C GLY A 783 -26.50 2.81 13.49
N ARG A 784 -27.21 1.72 13.78
CA ARG A 784 -28.66 1.72 14.08
C ARG A 784 -28.97 1.34 15.53
N LEU A 785 -27.97 0.96 16.33
CA LEU A 785 -28.15 0.72 17.76
C LEU A 785 -28.35 2.05 18.49
N SER A 786 -29.42 2.14 19.28
CA SER A 786 -29.73 3.33 20.08
C SER A 786 -29.23 3.20 21.53
N GLN A 787 -29.14 1.96 22.03
CA GLN A 787 -28.68 1.64 23.39
C GLN A 787 -28.05 0.24 23.42
N VAL A 788 -26.98 0.08 24.20
CA VAL A 788 -26.39 -1.23 24.50
C VAL A 788 -26.26 -1.40 26.01
N THR A 789 -26.75 -2.54 26.53
CA THR A 789 -26.62 -2.92 27.94
C THR A 789 -25.64 -4.08 28.05
N LEU A 790 -24.52 -3.84 28.73
CA LEU A 790 -23.49 -4.84 28.99
C LEU A 790 -23.67 -5.44 30.41
N PRO A 791 -23.60 -6.77 30.59
CA PRO A 791 -23.85 -7.40 31.89
C PRO A 791 -22.65 -7.28 32.84
N ASP A 792 -22.91 -7.31 34.15
CA ASP A 792 -21.89 -7.23 35.22
C ASP A 792 -20.95 -8.45 35.27
N SER A 793 -21.23 -9.49 34.48
CA SER A 793 -20.38 -10.67 34.25
C SER A 793 -19.15 -10.36 33.38
N VAL A 794 -19.20 -9.29 32.57
CA VAL A 794 -18.12 -8.90 31.65
C VAL A 794 -16.89 -8.42 32.43
N LYS A 795 -15.75 -9.01 32.08
CA LYS A 795 -14.43 -8.77 32.70
C LYS A 795 -13.45 -8.09 31.75
N LYS A 796 -13.65 -8.23 30.44
CA LYS A 796 -12.76 -7.72 29.41
C LYS A 796 -13.57 -7.12 28.26
N LEU A 797 -13.12 -5.98 27.79
CA LEU A 797 -13.67 -5.27 26.63
C LEU A 797 -12.51 -5.00 25.67
N GLY A 798 -12.70 -5.28 24.39
CA GLY A 798 -11.72 -4.98 23.36
C GLY A 798 -11.73 -3.50 22.95
N ASP A 799 -10.63 -3.07 22.34
CA ASP A 799 -10.49 -1.72 21.78
C ASP A 799 -11.46 -1.49 20.61
N GLY A 800 -11.79 -0.22 20.34
CA GLY A 800 -12.68 0.19 19.26
C GLY A 800 -14.13 -0.27 19.41
N LEU A 801 -14.54 -0.73 20.60
CA LEU A 801 -15.75 -1.53 20.78
C LEU A 801 -17.01 -0.97 20.13
N PHE A 802 -17.28 0.33 20.30
CA PHE A 802 -18.44 1.03 19.76
C PHE A 802 -18.06 2.07 18.70
N THR A 803 -16.91 1.91 18.02
CA THR A 803 -16.49 2.85 16.98
C THR A 803 -17.58 3.01 15.93
N ASP A 804 -17.86 4.24 15.46
CA ASP A 804 -18.86 4.54 14.43
C ASP A 804 -20.30 4.06 14.75
N CYS A 805 -20.64 3.81 16.02
CA CYS A 805 -22.01 3.61 16.51
C CYS A 805 -22.81 4.93 16.53
N SER A 806 -23.11 5.46 15.34
CA SER A 806 -23.59 6.84 15.15
C SER A 806 -24.93 7.17 15.79
N GLN A 807 -25.82 6.20 16.05
CA GLN A 807 -27.11 6.39 16.72
C GLN A 807 -27.11 6.04 18.22
N LEU A 808 -25.98 5.58 18.76
CA LEU A 808 -25.90 5.17 20.16
C LEU A 808 -26.00 6.39 21.06
N THR A 809 -27.02 6.43 21.92
CA THR A 809 -27.31 7.60 22.78
C THR A 809 -26.84 7.41 24.21
N ARG A 810 -26.83 6.17 24.69
CA ARG A 810 -26.55 5.81 26.08
C ARG A 810 -25.85 4.48 26.18
N VAL A 811 -24.79 4.43 27.01
CA VAL A 811 -24.07 3.19 27.34
C VAL A 811 -23.86 3.10 28.85
N VAL A 812 -24.11 1.91 29.39
CA VAL A 812 -23.80 1.56 30.78
C VAL A 812 -22.68 0.53 30.76
N LEU A 813 -21.51 0.90 31.32
CA LEU A 813 -20.39 -0.02 31.41
C LEU A 813 -20.48 -0.93 32.64
N PRO A 814 -20.01 -2.19 32.55
CA PRO A 814 -20.01 -3.14 33.66
C PRO A 814 -19.15 -2.69 34.85
N LYS A 815 -19.60 -2.98 36.08
CA LYS A 815 -18.93 -2.52 37.32
C LYS A 815 -17.50 -3.04 37.51
N LYS A 816 -17.15 -4.18 36.89
CA LYS A 816 -15.86 -4.87 37.08
C LYS A 816 -14.80 -4.49 36.03
N VAL A 817 -15.14 -3.64 35.07
CA VAL A 817 -14.24 -3.21 34.01
C VAL A 817 -13.23 -2.21 34.58
N ASN A 818 -11.96 -2.41 34.24
CA ASN A 818 -10.82 -1.61 34.74
C ASN A 818 -10.11 -0.79 33.65
N ALA A 819 -10.52 -0.96 32.38
CA ALA A 819 -9.92 -0.28 31.25
C ALA A 819 -10.96 -0.08 30.14
N ILE A 820 -10.86 1.06 29.47
CA ILE A 820 -11.56 1.37 28.23
C ILE A 820 -10.47 1.64 27.19
N GLY A 821 -10.41 0.78 26.18
CA GLY A 821 -9.34 0.73 25.18
C GLY A 821 -9.31 1.92 24.21
N GLU A 822 -8.39 1.88 23.25
CA GLU A 822 -8.30 2.89 22.20
C GLU A 822 -9.60 2.95 21.37
N HIS A 823 -9.98 4.13 20.88
CA HIS A 823 -11.12 4.35 19.98
C HIS A 823 -12.51 3.89 20.51
N PHE A 824 -12.64 3.58 21.80
CA PHE A 824 -13.78 2.82 22.30
C PHE A 824 -15.18 3.34 21.94
N PHE A 825 -15.39 4.66 22.01
CA PHE A 825 -16.62 5.36 21.59
C PHE A 825 -16.36 6.32 20.42
N SER A 826 -15.29 6.11 19.65
CA SER A 826 -14.92 7.01 18.56
C SER A 826 -16.07 7.15 17.55
N ARG A 827 -16.39 8.39 17.17
CA ARG A 827 -17.45 8.75 16.21
C ARG A 827 -18.85 8.27 16.61
N CYS A 828 -19.11 8.04 17.90
CA CYS A 828 -20.46 7.91 18.43
C CYS A 828 -21.16 9.28 18.49
N VAL A 829 -21.51 9.83 17.32
CA VAL A 829 -21.95 11.23 17.19
C VAL A 829 -23.22 11.58 17.98
N SER A 830 -24.07 10.60 18.29
CA SER A 830 -25.31 10.79 19.07
C SER A 830 -25.17 10.47 20.57
N LEU A 831 -23.98 10.08 21.03
CA LEU A 831 -23.76 9.65 22.42
C LEU A 831 -23.89 10.83 23.37
N ARG A 832 -24.85 10.76 24.29
CA ARG A 832 -25.17 11.83 25.26
C ARG A 832 -24.75 11.50 26.67
N GLU A 833 -24.91 10.23 27.08
CA GLU A 833 -24.67 9.78 28.44
C GLU A 833 -23.83 8.50 28.43
N VAL A 834 -22.76 8.51 29.22
CA VAL A 834 -21.89 7.34 29.45
C VAL A 834 -21.74 7.14 30.93
N ILE A 835 -22.22 6.01 31.43
CA ILE A 835 -22.03 5.62 32.84
C ILE A 835 -20.78 4.76 32.93
N LEU A 836 -19.72 5.37 33.47
CA LEU A 836 -18.44 4.70 33.77
C LEU A 836 -18.52 3.98 35.13
N PRO A 837 -17.84 2.84 35.33
CA PRO A 837 -17.77 2.19 36.64
C PRO A 837 -17.02 3.06 37.66
N GLU A 838 -17.39 2.94 38.95
CA GLU A 838 -16.86 3.76 40.07
C GLU A 838 -15.38 3.49 40.40
N ARG A 839 -14.78 2.43 39.86
CA ARG A 839 -13.37 2.08 40.10
C ARG A 839 -12.45 2.78 39.10
N ALA A 840 -11.18 2.91 39.45
CA ALA A 840 -10.16 3.43 38.55
C ALA A 840 -10.15 2.74 37.18
N ILE A 841 -10.39 3.54 36.14
CA ILE A 841 -10.38 3.12 34.74
C ILE A 841 -9.15 3.73 34.06
N SER A 842 -8.38 2.94 33.33
CA SER A 842 -7.47 3.48 32.32
C SER A 842 -8.25 3.80 31.05
N ILE A 843 -8.13 5.03 30.54
CA ILE A 843 -8.74 5.47 29.27
C ILE A 843 -7.69 5.45 28.15
N GLY A 844 -8.06 4.88 27.00
CA GLY A 844 -7.23 4.80 25.80
C GLY A 844 -7.27 6.08 24.95
N LYS A 845 -6.36 6.17 23.95
CA LYS A 845 -6.37 7.30 22.99
C LYS A 845 -7.67 7.33 22.20
N ARG A 846 -8.11 8.52 21.79
CA ARG A 846 -9.31 8.72 20.93
C ARG A 846 -10.59 8.08 21.49
N VAL A 847 -10.66 7.83 22.81
CA VAL A 847 -11.74 7.08 23.45
C VAL A 847 -13.12 7.70 23.19
N PHE A 848 -13.26 9.02 23.16
CA PHE A 848 -14.47 9.76 22.82
C PHE A 848 -14.28 10.68 21.59
N PHE A 849 -13.31 10.39 20.73
CA PHE A 849 -13.05 11.21 19.53
C PHE A 849 -14.32 11.41 18.71
N ALA A 850 -14.69 12.64 18.40
CA ALA A 850 -15.87 13.04 17.65
C ALA A 850 -17.23 12.57 18.25
N CYS A 851 -17.32 12.44 19.58
CA CYS A 851 -18.61 12.29 20.29
C CYS A 851 -19.35 13.65 20.34
N GLN A 852 -19.92 14.06 19.22
CA GLN A 852 -20.42 15.43 19.04
C GLN A 852 -21.60 15.81 19.95
N SER A 853 -22.39 14.84 20.43
CA SER A 853 -23.55 15.07 21.32
C SER A 853 -23.26 14.84 22.81
N LEU A 854 -22.02 14.55 23.19
CA LEU A 854 -21.67 14.29 24.59
C LEU A 854 -21.67 15.63 25.34
N GLU A 855 -22.63 15.82 26.25
CA GLU A 855 -22.83 17.11 26.94
C GLU A 855 -22.07 17.20 28.28
N HIS A 856 -22.13 16.11 29.05
CA HIS A 856 -21.52 16.00 30.37
C HIS A 856 -20.81 14.65 30.51
N LEU A 857 -19.66 14.65 31.18
CA LEU A 857 -18.97 13.42 31.56
C LEU A 857 -18.27 13.60 32.90
N THR A 858 -18.42 12.60 33.77
CA THR A 858 -17.63 12.49 35.00
C THR A 858 -16.66 11.33 34.85
N LEU A 859 -15.36 11.62 34.89
CA LEU A 859 -14.33 10.59 34.89
C LEU A 859 -14.13 10.04 36.31
N PRO A 860 -14.05 8.72 36.51
CA PRO A 860 -13.74 8.15 37.82
C PRO A 860 -12.29 8.43 38.21
N GLU A 861 -11.99 8.46 39.52
CA GLU A 861 -10.62 8.54 40.03
C GLU A 861 -9.77 7.37 39.52
N GLY A 862 -8.58 7.64 38.98
CA GLY A 862 -7.74 6.58 38.41
C GLY A 862 -6.86 6.99 37.23
N PRO A 863 -7.41 7.64 36.18
CA PRO A 863 -6.62 8.11 35.04
C PRO A 863 -5.47 9.00 35.52
N LYS A 864 -4.24 8.54 35.26
CA LYS A 864 -3.03 9.38 35.47
C LYS A 864 -2.83 10.37 34.33
N LYS A 865 -3.58 10.21 33.25
CA LYS A 865 -3.35 10.87 31.98
C LYS A 865 -4.67 11.00 31.24
N ILE A 866 -4.88 12.17 30.64
CA ILE A 866 -5.85 12.34 29.56
C ILE A 866 -5.10 12.11 28.24
N PRO A 867 -5.39 11.03 27.51
CA PRO A 867 -4.58 10.60 26.38
C PRO A 867 -4.86 11.41 25.10
N GLU A 868 -3.98 11.23 24.11
CA GLU A 868 -4.06 11.84 22.79
C GLU A 868 -5.48 11.76 22.18
N ASP A 869 -5.99 12.90 21.74
CA ASP A 869 -7.30 13.04 21.07
C ASP A 869 -8.51 12.47 21.85
N ALA A 870 -8.41 12.27 23.17
CA ALA A 870 -9.42 11.57 23.98
C ALA A 870 -10.84 12.14 23.79
N PHE A 871 -11.00 13.46 23.79
CA PHE A 871 -12.26 14.19 23.67
C PHE A 871 -12.28 15.10 22.45
N ARG A 872 -11.33 14.95 21.52
CA ARG A 872 -11.24 15.79 20.33
C ARG A 872 -12.56 15.82 19.57
N ALA A 873 -13.00 17.00 19.16
CA ALA A 873 -14.26 17.25 18.47
C ALA A 873 -15.53 16.80 19.24
N CYS A 874 -15.49 16.75 20.59
CA CYS A 874 -16.68 16.67 21.43
C CYS A 874 -17.37 18.04 21.49
N LYS A 875 -18.02 18.43 20.40
CA LYS A 875 -18.53 19.80 20.17
C LYS A 875 -19.58 20.25 21.18
N SER A 876 -20.31 19.34 21.83
CA SER A 876 -21.34 19.66 22.82
C SER A 876 -20.86 19.54 24.27
N LEU A 877 -19.61 19.13 24.52
CA LEU A 877 -19.10 18.90 25.87
C LEU A 877 -18.94 20.24 26.60
N ARG A 878 -19.78 20.46 27.61
CA ARG A 878 -19.83 21.72 28.38
C ARG A 878 -19.11 21.61 29.71
N GLU A 879 -19.31 20.50 30.39
CA GLU A 879 -18.77 20.24 31.72
C GLU A 879 -18.05 18.90 31.72
N LEU A 880 -16.80 18.94 32.19
CA LEU A 880 -15.98 17.77 32.43
C LEU A 880 -15.21 17.97 33.72
N THR A 881 -15.36 17.04 34.65
CA THR A 881 -14.54 17.01 35.87
C THR A 881 -13.37 16.06 35.67
N LEU A 882 -12.14 16.59 35.75
CA LEU A 882 -10.93 15.78 35.74
C LEU A 882 -10.64 15.24 37.15
N PRO A 883 -10.24 13.96 37.29
CA PRO A 883 -9.93 13.37 38.59
C PRO A 883 -8.59 13.88 39.15
N GLU A 884 -8.45 13.92 40.47
CA GLU A 884 -7.24 14.38 41.18
C GLU A 884 -6.00 13.53 40.86
N SER A 885 -6.21 12.30 40.35
CA SER A 885 -5.15 11.41 39.89
C SER A 885 -4.44 11.88 38.61
N VAL A 886 -4.99 12.82 37.84
CA VAL A 886 -4.41 13.25 36.56
C VAL A 886 -3.08 13.96 36.78
N ARG A 887 -2.08 13.58 35.98
CA ARG A 887 -0.73 14.19 35.96
C ARG A 887 -0.39 14.81 34.62
N THR A 888 -1.00 14.34 33.54
CA THR A 888 -0.67 14.75 32.18
C THR A 888 -1.90 14.88 31.30
N ILE A 889 -1.93 15.89 30.43
CA ILE A 889 -2.94 16.08 29.38
C ILE A 889 -2.19 16.11 28.04
N ASP A 890 -2.52 15.19 27.14
CA ASP A 890 -1.78 15.00 25.88
C ASP A 890 -2.27 15.88 24.73
N TRP A 891 -1.49 15.86 23.64
CA TRP A 891 -1.78 16.54 22.38
C TRP A 891 -3.20 16.24 21.89
N GLY A 892 -3.93 17.29 21.52
CA GLY A 892 -5.29 17.19 20.97
C GLY A 892 -6.37 16.68 21.93
N ALA A 893 -6.07 16.44 23.21
CA ALA A 893 -7.00 15.81 24.16
C ALA A 893 -8.40 16.43 24.17
N PHE A 894 -8.51 17.76 24.06
CA PHE A 894 -9.75 18.54 24.01
C PHE A 894 -9.86 19.41 22.75
N GLN A 895 -9.08 19.13 21.70
CA GLN A 895 -9.09 19.97 20.51
C GLN A 895 -10.49 20.02 19.88
N SER A 896 -10.93 21.21 19.47
CA SER A 896 -12.25 21.46 18.88
C SER A 896 -13.43 21.09 19.80
N CYS A 897 -13.25 21.16 21.12
CA CYS A 897 -14.35 21.15 22.10
C CYS A 897 -15.00 22.55 22.18
N GLU A 898 -15.75 22.91 21.13
CA GLU A 898 -16.25 24.28 20.92
C GLU A 898 -17.21 24.79 22.01
N ALA A 899 -17.92 23.89 22.71
CA ALA A 899 -18.85 24.24 23.79
C ALA A 899 -18.23 24.19 25.20
N LEU A 900 -16.96 23.80 25.33
CA LEU A 900 -16.30 23.70 26.63
C LEU A 900 -15.96 25.11 27.13
N THR A 901 -16.68 25.58 28.16
CA THR A 901 -16.51 26.92 28.73
C THR A 901 -15.63 26.93 29.96
N ASP A 902 -15.72 25.88 30.79
CA ASP A 902 -15.05 25.82 32.08
C ASP A 902 -14.44 24.43 32.27
N LEU A 903 -13.19 24.41 32.70
CA LEU A 903 -12.49 23.17 33.04
C LEU A 903 -11.62 23.37 34.27
N THR A 904 -11.95 22.65 35.35
CA THR A 904 -11.06 22.53 36.51
C THR A 904 -9.93 21.55 36.19
N ILE A 905 -8.69 22.04 36.26
CA ILE A 905 -7.48 21.23 36.14
C ILE A 905 -6.88 21.00 37.53
N PRO A 906 -6.76 19.73 37.99
CA PRO A 906 -6.24 19.40 39.31
C PRO A 906 -4.82 19.91 39.57
N ALA A 907 -4.53 20.23 40.83
CA ALA A 907 -3.22 20.72 41.28
C ALA A 907 -2.06 19.77 40.92
N GLY A 908 -2.35 18.47 40.83
CA GLY A 908 -1.37 17.43 40.50
C GLY A 908 -0.90 17.41 39.05
N VAL A 909 -1.49 18.19 38.14
CA VAL A 909 -1.09 18.20 36.73
C VAL A 909 0.28 18.85 36.57
N THR A 910 1.23 18.09 36.04
CA THR A 910 2.63 18.52 35.84
C THR A 910 2.99 18.75 34.37
N ARG A 911 2.10 18.40 33.44
CA ARG A 911 2.33 18.58 32.00
C ARG A 911 1.02 18.66 31.21
N ILE A 912 0.97 19.60 30.28
CA ILE A 912 -0.10 19.78 29.29
C ILE A 912 0.61 20.00 27.96
N GLU A 913 0.38 19.14 26.97
CA GLU A 913 1.03 19.24 25.66
C GLU A 913 0.44 20.39 24.81
N ASP A 914 1.24 20.92 23.89
CA ASP A 914 0.80 21.98 22.95
C ASP A 914 -0.40 21.50 22.13
N GLY A 915 -1.40 22.36 21.94
CA GLY A 915 -2.61 22.04 21.18
C GLY A 915 -3.63 21.14 21.88
N ALA A 916 -3.44 20.82 23.17
CA ALA A 916 -4.42 20.08 23.96
C ALA A 916 -5.83 20.73 23.93
N PHE A 917 -5.90 22.05 23.84
CA PHE A 917 -7.14 22.85 23.85
C PHE A 917 -7.32 23.71 22.59
N ASP A 918 -6.68 23.34 21.47
CA ASP A 918 -6.83 24.07 20.21
C ASP A 918 -8.31 24.16 19.79
N ASP A 919 -8.71 25.29 19.21
CA ASP A 919 -10.09 25.56 18.79
C ASP A 919 -11.15 25.40 19.92
N CYS A 920 -10.78 25.74 21.16
CA CYS A 920 -11.69 25.93 22.31
C CYS A 920 -11.85 27.43 22.64
N PRO A 921 -12.64 28.20 21.88
CA PRO A 921 -12.57 29.67 21.89
C PRO A 921 -13.07 30.34 23.17
N ASN A 922 -13.89 29.64 23.97
CA ASN A 922 -14.55 30.19 25.16
C ASN A 922 -14.06 29.57 26.47
N LEU A 923 -12.96 28.80 26.44
CA LEU A 923 -12.47 28.07 27.60
C LEU A 923 -11.85 29.01 28.65
N THR A 924 -12.29 28.84 29.90
CA THR A 924 -11.63 29.30 31.12
C THR A 924 -11.10 28.08 31.87
N ILE A 925 -9.81 28.10 32.18
CA ILE A 925 -9.15 27.10 33.01
C ILE A 925 -9.22 27.55 34.47
N HIS A 926 -9.73 26.67 35.34
CA HIS A 926 -9.74 26.84 36.79
C HIS A 926 -8.68 25.93 37.42
N ALA A 927 -7.74 26.48 38.19
CA ALA A 927 -6.75 25.69 38.94
C ALA A 927 -6.11 26.53 40.07
N PRO A 928 -5.40 25.91 41.03
CA PRO A 928 -4.68 26.68 42.05
C PRO A 928 -3.67 27.66 41.46
N ALA A 929 -3.53 28.82 42.09
CA ALA A 929 -2.50 29.79 41.72
C ALA A 929 -1.08 29.18 41.86
N GLY A 930 -0.23 29.45 40.87
CA GLY A 930 1.12 28.90 40.74
C GLY A 930 1.17 27.48 40.14
N SER A 931 0.04 26.92 39.71
CA SER A 931 -0.02 25.59 39.09
C SER A 931 0.55 25.58 37.66
N TYR A 932 0.89 24.38 37.16
CA TYR A 932 1.30 24.21 35.76
C TYR A 932 0.20 24.66 34.78
N ALA A 933 -1.07 24.47 35.16
CA ALA A 933 -2.23 24.89 34.37
C ALA A 933 -2.27 26.42 34.18
N GLU A 934 -1.91 27.20 35.22
CA GLU A 934 -1.79 28.66 35.10
C GLU A 934 -0.71 29.05 34.09
N THR A 935 0.47 28.43 34.16
CA THR A 935 1.57 28.69 33.22
C THR A 935 1.12 28.39 31.78
N TYR A 936 0.53 27.21 31.57
CA TYR A 936 0.05 26.79 30.25
C TYR A 936 -1.02 27.74 29.70
N ALA A 937 -2.00 28.14 30.52
CA ALA A 937 -3.07 29.04 30.11
C ALA A 937 -2.52 30.40 29.65
N LYS A 938 -1.55 30.95 30.39
CA LYS A 938 -0.86 32.20 30.02
C LYS A 938 -0.10 32.08 28.70
N GLU A 939 0.65 30.99 28.51
CA GLU A 939 1.45 30.77 27.30
C GLU A 939 0.59 30.60 26.03
N ASN A 940 -0.62 30.04 26.19
CA ASN A 940 -1.53 29.75 25.08
C ASN A 940 -2.69 30.75 24.93
N ASN A 941 -2.67 31.87 25.67
CA ASN A 941 -3.74 32.89 25.68
C ASN A 941 -5.15 32.34 26.02
N ILE A 942 -5.22 31.38 26.94
CA ILE A 942 -6.47 30.83 27.48
C ILE A 942 -6.83 31.60 28.76
N ARG A 943 -8.12 31.85 29.01
CA ARG A 943 -8.55 32.52 30.24
C ARG A 943 -8.23 31.62 31.44
N PHE A 944 -7.82 32.24 32.55
CA PHE A 944 -7.46 31.54 33.77
C PHE A 944 -8.11 32.21 34.98
N GLU A 945 -8.72 31.40 35.84
CA GLU A 945 -9.25 31.81 37.14
C GLU A 945 -8.66 30.91 38.22
N ALA A 946 -8.21 31.53 39.32
CA ALA A 946 -7.66 30.78 40.45
C ALA A 946 -8.81 30.22 41.30
N GLU A 947 -8.75 28.93 41.63
CA GLU A 947 -9.67 28.29 42.59
C GLU A 947 -9.43 28.71 44.05
#